data_AF-A0A950ZQP5-F1
#
_entry.id   AF-A0A950ZQP5-F1
#
_cell.length_a   1.000
_cell.length_b   1.000
_cell.length_c   1.000
_cell.angle_alpha   90.00
_cell.angle_beta   90.00
_cell.angle_gamma   90.00
#
_symmetry.space_group_name_H-M   'P 1'
#
loop_
_entity.id
_entity.type
_entity.pdbx_description
1 polymer ?
#
loop_
_entity_poly.entity_id
_entity_poly.type
_entity_poly.pdbx_seq_one_letter_code
_entity_poly.pdbx_strand_id
1 'polypeptide(L)'
;MRAVRLHGPELTPRVERVPLPRLQSDDVLLRVLAAGVCHTELQLLDGTLDMGVWPLTPGHEIAAEVVDGPSDLVGQRVLVYYGRPCGECDWCLNGQEQVCPNMGPQPGLSTDGGFAEYVAVPSTCVVPLPPTLDPIEAAPLGCAAATAFHALHAVANVQPGEIVVVYGVGGVGLPLIQLGLLRGARVLAVGRSSEKLTLASSLGAEVVNAAEGDPAVHVARLTRGQGAHVVFELVGSDDTIAASLRMLRRQGRLVFVGYGSGRLRLNPLQLVLRETRVLSSLGNTRRELEHVVHLATEGRVHVPIARCFALEDADLALSALRDGRLEGRAVVLPAAVPLERQVASAAGEPVRKVMAPLQRHVAVVPRRAVGLTDGRPLEAELLALVGRGIDTQPDDAEFNDLALRLFAYQFEHTLPYRRVCERRGRTPDTVDHWRQIPPVPIAGFKEALLAAEGTEGAAEFNSSGTTRPEHKSRHFHPSLELYNLNAALNFRAHVLPDLPADQRMRMMVLFPHRDELPNSSLAHWLTLMVERFGATQSDWFVTNAEGLQAERLGETLERVDEPVALLAASFGLVHFLEYLLREGRRIELPPGSRVMDTGGYKGRSREYAKHELYGLVDDLLGVPASHIVNMYGMTEHGTQFLDAVLRDPREPLVRYKTVPPWARTLVVDPETLVEKPRGERGLLLHFDLINRASVLAVLTEDVGHALGDGFEVLGRAEGSDARGCSIALDELIEAQRV
;
A
#
# COMPACT_ATOMS: atom_id res chain seq x y z
N MET A 1 8.89 -36.58 -4.51
CA MET A 1 8.12 -35.95 -3.42
C MET A 1 7.46 -34.66 -3.89
N ARG A 2 6.42 -34.19 -3.20
CA ARG A 2 5.86 -32.85 -3.37
C ARG A 2 6.64 -31.84 -2.52
N ALA A 3 6.82 -30.64 -3.07
CA ALA A 3 7.47 -29.51 -2.41
C ALA A 3 6.90 -28.20 -2.95
N VAL A 4 6.78 -27.18 -2.09
CA VAL A 4 6.58 -25.80 -2.51
C VAL A 4 7.91 -25.29 -3.08
N ARG A 5 7.91 -24.71 -4.27
CA ARG A 5 9.10 -24.15 -4.92
C ARG A 5 8.93 -22.66 -5.15
N LEU A 6 9.94 -21.91 -4.71
CA LEU A 6 10.15 -20.52 -5.05
C LEU A 6 11.16 -20.46 -6.19
N HIS A 7 10.85 -19.78 -7.29
CA HIS A 7 11.72 -19.70 -8.48
C HIS A 7 12.50 -18.39 -8.59
N GLY A 8 12.30 -17.48 -7.64
CA GLY A 8 12.87 -16.15 -7.61
C GLY A 8 12.06 -15.25 -6.68
N PRO A 9 12.59 -14.07 -6.33
CA PRO A 9 11.81 -13.05 -5.65
C PRO A 9 10.65 -12.60 -6.53
N GLU A 10 9.56 -12.19 -5.90
CA GLU A 10 8.32 -11.69 -6.52
C GLU A 10 7.65 -12.71 -7.48
N LEU A 11 7.98 -14.00 -7.34
CA LEU A 11 7.30 -15.09 -8.03
C LEU A 11 6.44 -15.88 -7.06
N THR A 12 5.21 -16.18 -7.47
CA THR A 12 4.27 -16.97 -6.68
C THR A 12 4.84 -18.36 -6.38
N PRO A 13 4.84 -18.82 -5.11
CA PRO A 13 5.18 -20.20 -4.76
C PRO A 13 4.33 -21.21 -5.53
N ARG A 14 4.93 -22.32 -5.96
CA ARG A 14 4.20 -23.41 -6.66
C ARG A 14 4.45 -24.74 -6.01
N VAL A 15 3.42 -25.56 -5.85
CA VAL A 15 3.61 -26.96 -5.46
C VAL A 15 4.02 -27.78 -6.67
N GLU A 16 5.18 -28.43 -6.57
CA GLU A 16 5.80 -29.21 -7.63
C GLU A 16 6.17 -30.61 -7.16
N ARG A 17 6.30 -31.53 -8.12
CA ARG A 17 6.91 -32.84 -7.88
C ARG A 17 8.40 -32.76 -8.17
N VAL A 18 9.21 -32.95 -7.14
CA VAL A 18 10.67 -32.95 -7.20
C VAL A 18 11.25 -34.32 -6.81
N PRO A 19 12.49 -34.67 -7.22
CA PRO A 19 13.17 -35.87 -6.73
C PRO A 19 13.30 -35.87 -5.20
N LEU A 20 13.41 -37.06 -4.59
CA LEU A 20 13.83 -37.14 -3.19
C LEU A 20 15.25 -36.55 -3.03
N PRO A 21 15.56 -35.89 -1.91
CA PRO A 21 16.90 -35.39 -1.65
C PRO A 21 17.92 -36.53 -1.69
N ARG A 22 19.09 -36.27 -2.27
CA ARG A 22 20.22 -37.20 -2.20
C ARG A 22 20.97 -36.97 -0.91
N LEU A 23 21.14 -38.01 -0.09
CA LEU A 23 21.88 -37.95 1.15
C LEU A 23 23.39 -37.89 0.88
N GLN A 24 24.09 -37.00 1.56
CA GLN A 24 25.54 -37.04 1.72
C GLN A 24 25.92 -37.90 2.93
N SER A 25 27.22 -38.13 3.12
CA SER A 25 27.73 -38.78 4.33
C SER A 25 27.30 -37.98 5.58
N ASP A 26 26.73 -38.66 6.57
CA ASP A 26 26.23 -38.12 7.84
C ASP A 26 24.94 -37.27 7.78
N ASP A 27 24.30 -37.18 6.61
CA ASP A 27 22.95 -36.62 6.49
C ASP A 27 21.89 -37.58 7.05
N VAL A 28 20.78 -36.99 7.48
CA VAL A 28 19.53 -37.69 7.79
C VAL A 28 18.46 -37.29 6.79
N LEU A 29 17.68 -38.26 6.32
CA LEU A 29 16.44 -37.99 5.60
C LEU A 29 15.32 -37.83 6.61
N LEU A 30 14.63 -36.70 6.54
CA LEU A 30 13.55 -36.36 7.43
C LEU A 30 12.23 -36.40 6.68
N ARG A 31 11.24 -37.09 7.23
CA ARG A 31 9.83 -36.97 6.83
C ARG A 31 9.21 -35.82 7.61
N VAL A 32 8.83 -34.75 6.92
CA VAL A 32 8.31 -33.55 7.59
C VAL A 32 6.92 -33.84 8.16
N LEU A 33 6.73 -33.51 9.44
CA LEU A 33 5.46 -33.65 10.14
C LEU A 33 4.72 -32.31 10.20
N ALA A 34 5.46 -31.22 10.41
CA ALA A 34 4.95 -29.86 10.46
C ALA A 34 6.06 -28.87 10.10
N ALA A 35 5.70 -27.81 9.38
CA ALA A 35 6.59 -26.71 9.07
C ALA A 35 5.93 -25.37 9.41
N GLY A 36 6.50 -24.59 10.32
CA GLY A 36 5.98 -23.28 10.70
C GLY A 36 6.16 -22.23 9.60
N VAL A 37 5.24 -21.27 9.53
CA VAL A 37 5.24 -20.17 8.54
C VAL A 37 5.73 -18.90 9.21
N CYS A 38 6.93 -18.44 8.84
CA CYS A 38 7.56 -17.27 9.43
C CYS A 38 7.62 -16.11 8.43
N HIS A 39 7.89 -14.91 8.96
CA HIS A 39 7.99 -13.70 8.14
C HIS A 39 9.24 -13.75 7.24
N THR A 40 10.24 -14.56 7.59
CA THR A 40 11.42 -14.79 6.75
C THR A 40 11.05 -15.41 5.41
N GLU A 41 10.04 -16.29 5.34
CA GLU A 41 9.54 -16.78 4.04
C GLU A 41 8.97 -15.64 3.17
N LEU A 42 8.31 -14.65 3.79
CA LEU A 42 7.87 -13.45 3.06
C LEU A 42 9.05 -12.60 2.60
N GLN A 43 10.13 -12.54 3.38
CA GLN A 43 11.33 -11.79 3.01
C GLN A 43 12.09 -12.41 1.84
N LEU A 44 12.17 -13.75 1.79
CA LEU A 44 12.66 -14.49 0.64
C LEU A 44 11.79 -14.20 -0.60
N LEU A 45 10.46 -14.21 -0.43
CA LEU A 45 9.53 -13.90 -1.51
C LEU A 45 9.60 -12.46 -1.98
N ASP A 46 9.76 -11.50 -1.08
CA ASP A 46 9.81 -10.07 -1.42
C ASP A 46 11.19 -9.62 -1.91
N GLY A 47 12.18 -10.53 -1.98
CA GLY A 47 13.56 -10.21 -2.35
C GLY A 47 14.29 -9.32 -1.33
N THR A 48 13.70 -9.06 -0.17
CA THR A 48 14.36 -8.31 0.92
C THR A 48 15.45 -9.14 1.63
N LEU A 49 15.33 -10.46 1.56
CA LEU A 49 16.37 -11.42 1.88
C LEU A 49 16.63 -12.28 0.63
N ASP A 50 17.69 -12.00 -0.12
CA ASP A 50 18.12 -12.83 -1.25
C ASP A 50 19.36 -13.63 -0.88
N MET A 51 19.22 -14.96 -0.83
CA MET A 51 20.32 -15.89 -0.56
C MET A 51 21.02 -16.36 -1.85
N GLY A 52 20.55 -15.91 -3.03
CA GLY A 52 21.12 -16.25 -4.33
C GLY A 52 20.90 -17.69 -4.78
N VAL A 53 19.95 -18.41 -4.16
CA VAL A 53 19.68 -19.83 -4.42
C VAL A 53 18.25 -19.99 -4.91
N TRP A 54 18.09 -20.34 -6.20
CA TRP A 54 16.80 -20.59 -6.84
C TRP A 54 16.91 -21.74 -7.85
N PRO A 55 15.88 -22.57 -8.03
CA PRO A 55 14.66 -22.62 -7.23
C PRO A 55 14.91 -23.17 -5.82
N LEU A 56 14.17 -22.69 -4.82
CA LEU A 56 14.31 -23.02 -3.40
C LEU A 56 13.00 -23.55 -2.82
N THR A 57 13.06 -24.61 -2.03
CA THR A 57 11.95 -25.02 -1.16
C THR A 57 12.03 -24.26 0.17
N PRO A 58 11.03 -23.43 0.53
CA PRO A 58 11.08 -22.63 1.75
C PRO A 58 10.70 -23.44 3.00
N GLY A 59 10.69 -22.79 4.16
CA GLY A 59 10.27 -23.37 5.44
C GLY A 59 11.45 -23.77 6.32
N HIS A 60 11.83 -22.90 7.26
CA HIS A 60 12.96 -23.15 8.17
C HIS A 60 12.54 -23.55 9.60
N GLU A 61 11.24 -23.57 9.90
CA GLU A 61 10.68 -24.02 11.18
C GLU A 61 10.22 -25.48 11.07
N ILE A 62 11.11 -26.48 11.18
CA ILE A 62 10.80 -27.88 10.79
C ILE A 62 10.70 -28.82 11.99
N ALA A 63 9.57 -29.52 12.12
CA ALA A 63 9.40 -30.70 12.97
C ALA A 63 9.20 -31.95 12.10
N ALA A 64 9.98 -32.99 12.35
CA ALA A 64 10.06 -34.15 11.46
C ALA A 64 10.35 -35.46 12.19
N GLU A 65 10.27 -36.58 11.45
CA GLU A 65 10.74 -37.89 11.88
C GLU A 65 11.91 -38.33 10.99
N VAL A 66 12.97 -38.87 11.58
CA VAL A 66 14.11 -39.43 10.84
C VAL A 66 13.71 -40.75 10.20
N VAL A 67 13.82 -40.87 8.87
CA VAL A 67 13.44 -42.08 8.12
C VAL A 67 14.61 -42.80 7.45
N ASP A 68 15.75 -42.14 7.31
CA ASP A 68 17.00 -42.72 6.78
C ASP A 68 18.21 -41.94 7.32
N GLY A 69 19.39 -42.56 7.37
CA GLY A 69 20.62 -42.01 7.97
C GLY A 69 21.20 -42.91 9.06
N PRO A 70 21.94 -42.35 10.05
CA PRO A 70 22.51 -43.11 11.17
C PRO A 70 21.45 -43.92 11.93
N SER A 71 21.71 -45.20 12.15
CA SER A 71 20.73 -46.17 12.66
C SER A 71 20.19 -45.85 14.06
N ASP A 72 20.96 -45.13 14.87
CA ASP A 72 20.57 -44.69 16.21
C ASP A 72 19.55 -43.52 16.18
N LEU A 73 19.45 -42.79 15.07
CA LEU A 73 18.54 -41.67 14.89
C LEU A 73 17.23 -42.05 14.19
N VAL A 74 17.23 -43.10 13.35
CA VAL A 74 16.04 -43.53 12.59
C VAL A 74 14.86 -43.82 13.52
N GLY A 75 13.69 -43.27 13.19
CA GLY A 75 12.45 -43.34 13.96
C GLY A 75 12.30 -42.27 15.04
N GLN A 76 13.33 -41.47 15.32
CA GLN A 76 13.23 -40.37 16.27
C GLN A 76 12.47 -39.18 15.67
N ARG A 77 11.64 -38.53 16.49
CA ARG A 77 11.09 -37.20 16.18
C ARG A 77 12.11 -36.14 16.55
N VAL A 78 12.25 -35.13 15.70
CA VAL A 78 13.26 -34.09 15.83
C VAL A 78 12.71 -32.72 15.41
N LEU A 79 13.31 -31.67 15.96
CA LEU A 79 13.31 -30.34 15.37
C LEU A 79 14.60 -30.12 14.58
N VAL A 80 14.51 -29.36 13.50
CA VAL A 80 15.68 -28.92 12.74
C VAL A 80 16.17 -27.59 13.29
N TYR A 81 17.41 -27.58 13.77
CA TYR A 81 18.19 -26.35 13.95
C TYR A 81 18.69 -25.90 12.58
N TYR A 82 18.17 -24.78 12.08
CA TYR A 82 18.47 -24.30 10.73
C TYR A 82 19.89 -23.70 10.59
N GLY A 83 20.56 -23.40 11.70
CA GLY A 83 21.94 -22.93 11.71
C GLY A 83 22.92 -24.07 11.44
N ARG A 84 23.91 -23.84 10.57
CA ARG A 84 24.98 -24.80 10.27
C ARG A 84 26.36 -24.17 10.54
N PRO A 85 26.71 -23.92 11.81
CA PRO A 85 27.98 -23.29 12.15
C PRO A 85 29.18 -24.20 11.80
N CYS A 86 30.35 -23.61 11.57
CA CYS A 86 31.56 -24.40 11.26
C CYS A 86 32.13 -25.19 12.45
N GLY A 87 31.75 -24.84 13.68
CA GLY A 87 32.18 -25.53 14.91
C GLY A 87 33.61 -25.24 15.38
N GLU A 88 34.41 -24.57 14.56
CA GLU A 88 35.85 -24.39 14.82
C GLU A 88 36.32 -22.92 14.95
N CYS A 89 35.49 -21.94 14.55
CA CYS A 89 35.86 -20.53 14.68
C CYS A 89 35.65 -19.99 16.10
N ASP A 90 36.27 -18.85 16.42
CA ASP A 90 36.18 -18.22 17.75
C ASP A 90 34.74 -18.05 18.25
N TRP A 91 33.80 -17.67 17.38
CA TRP A 91 32.38 -17.55 17.75
C TRP A 91 31.77 -18.89 18.14
N CYS A 92 32.05 -19.96 17.38
CA CYS A 92 31.56 -21.30 17.71
C CYS A 92 32.17 -21.82 19.01
N LEU A 93 33.49 -21.67 19.17
CA LEU A 93 34.22 -22.14 20.36
C LEU A 93 33.81 -21.40 21.64
N ASN A 94 33.34 -20.14 21.53
CA ASN A 94 32.81 -19.36 22.65
C ASN A 94 31.29 -19.50 22.85
N GLY A 95 30.63 -20.44 22.17
CA GLY A 95 29.20 -20.70 22.33
C GLY A 95 28.29 -19.62 21.71
N GLN A 96 28.79 -18.88 20.72
CA GLN A 96 28.09 -17.83 19.96
C GLN A 96 28.00 -18.22 18.48
N GLU A 97 27.70 -19.49 18.22
CA GLU A 97 27.71 -20.09 16.88
C GLU A 97 26.71 -19.48 15.89
N GLN A 98 25.66 -18.79 16.37
CA GLN A 98 24.63 -18.15 15.55
C GLN A 98 25.16 -16.98 14.70
N VAL A 99 26.31 -16.41 15.08
CA VAL A 99 27.01 -15.35 14.31
C VAL A 99 28.29 -15.87 13.63
N CYS A 100 28.36 -17.19 13.40
CA CYS A 100 29.48 -17.81 12.70
C CYS A 100 29.68 -17.17 11.30
N PRO A 101 30.88 -16.64 10.96
CA PRO A 101 31.15 -16.07 9.64
C PRO A 101 31.22 -17.14 8.53
N ASN A 102 31.43 -18.40 8.92
CA ASN A 102 31.52 -19.56 8.03
C ASN A 102 30.22 -20.40 8.12
N MET A 103 29.07 -19.72 8.22
CA MET A 103 27.77 -20.39 8.28
C MET A 103 27.55 -21.21 7.01
N GLY A 104 27.33 -22.51 7.17
CA GLY A 104 27.01 -23.42 6.08
C GLY A 104 25.58 -23.22 5.58
N PRO A 105 25.15 -24.02 4.58
CA PRO A 105 23.82 -23.91 4.02
C PRO A 105 22.71 -24.19 5.06
N GLN A 106 21.65 -23.39 5.00
CA GLN A 106 20.57 -23.33 5.99
C GLN A 106 19.25 -23.82 5.36
N PRO A 107 18.62 -24.89 5.89
CA PRO A 107 17.37 -25.42 5.36
C PRO A 107 16.26 -24.38 5.35
N GLY A 108 15.59 -24.23 4.21
CA GLY A 108 14.52 -23.26 3.99
C GLY A 108 14.98 -21.84 3.66
N LEU A 109 16.29 -21.56 3.69
CA LEU A 109 16.87 -20.24 3.38
C LEU A 109 17.87 -20.31 2.21
N SER A 110 18.88 -21.18 2.30
CA SER A 110 19.92 -21.36 1.26
C SER A 110 20.06 -22.81 0.78
N THR A 111 19.30 -23.73 1.35
CA THR A 111 19.03 -25.09 0.84
C THR A 111 17.54 -25.42 1.01
N ASP A 112 17.05 -26.45 0.31
CA ASP A 112 15.65 -26.88 0.40
C ASP A 112 15.22 -27.16 1.86
N GLY A 113 14.04 -26.65 2.23
CA GLY A 113 13.47 -26.66 3.57
C GLY A 113 12.21 -27.52 3.74
N GLY A 114 11.44 -27.21 4.78
CA GLY A 114 10.34 -28.00 5.32
C GLY A 114 8.99 -27.87 4.62
N PHE A 115 8.82 -26.97 3.65
CA PHE A 115 7.59 -26.97 2.82
C PHE A 115 7.68 -28.06 1.75
N ALA A 116 7.94 -29.29 2.18
CA ALA A 116 8.07 -30.50 1.38
C ALA A 116 7.69 -31.73 2.18
N GLU A 117 7.41 -32.85 1.50
CA GLU A 117 7.15 -34.13 2.18
C GLU A 117 8.41 -34.68 2.88
N TYR A 118 9.60 -34.40 2.32
CA TYR A 118 10.89 -34.81 2.89
C TYR A 118 11.93 -33.70 2.74
N VAL A 119 12.89 -33.67 3.66
CA VAL A 119 14.07 -32.78 3.63
C VAL A 119 15.30 -33.55 4.10
N ALA A 120 16.47 -33.24 3.55
CA ALA A 120 17.73 -33.80 4.03
C ALA A 120 18.54 -32.71 4.74
N VAL A 121 19.07 -33.04 5.90
CA VAL A 121 19.94 -32.15 6.69
C VAL A 121 21.06 -32.96 7.33
N PRO A 122 22.19 -32.35 7.69
CA PRO A 122 23.20 -33.02 8.50
C PRO A 122 22.60 -33.50 9.82
N SER A 123 23.03 -34.67 10.31
CA SER A 123 22.62 -35.18 11.64
C SER A 123 22.94 -34.19 12.78
N THR A 124 23.95 -33.35 12.62
CA THR A 124 24.29 -32.27 13.56
C THR A 124 23.29 -31.10 13.57
N CYS A 125 22.31 -31.08 12.67
CA CYS A 125 21.22 -30.09 12.65
C CYS A 125 19.95 -30.59 13.36
N VAL A 126 19.89 -31.85 13.81
CA VAL A 126 18.69 -32.37 14.49
C VAL A 126 18.77 -32.23 16.00
N VAL A 127 17.71 -31.70 16.60
CA VAL A 127 17.48 -31.63 18.05
C VAL A 127 16.35 -32.60 18.41
N PRO A 128 16.55 -33.55 19.33
CA PRO A 128 15.52 -34.51 19.71
C PRO A 128 14.23 -33.82 20.19
N LEU A 129 13.09 -34.29 19.69
CA LEU A 129 11.77 -33.82 20.08
C LEU A 129 11.10 -34.86 21.00
N PRO A 130 10.82 -34.53 22.28
CA PRO A 130 10.16 -35.45 23.19
C PRO A 130 8.81 -35.95 22.64
N PRO A 131 8.45 -37.23 22.82
CA PRO A 131 7.20 -37.80 22.29
C PRO A 131 5.92 -37.08 22.78
N THR A 132 6.02 -36.40 23.92
CA THR A 132 4.92 -35.65 24.55
C THR A 132 4.61 -34.33 23.86
N LEU A 133 5.51 -33.79 23.04
CA LEU A 133 5.32 -32.52 22.37
C LEU A 133 4.78 -32.74 20.95
N ASP A 134 3.65 -32.11 20.62
CA ASP A 134 3.04 -32.19 19.30
C ASP A 134 3.97 -31.54 18.26
N PRO A 135 4.36 -32.22 17.16
CA PRO A 135 5.11 -31.62 16.08
C PRO A 135 4.54 -30.29 15.56
N ILE A 136 3.22 -30.11 15.55
CA ILE A 136 2.55 -28.87 15.11
C ILE A 136 2.93 -27.70 16.03
N GLU A 137 2.89 -27.93 17.34
CA GLU A 137 3.25 -26.92 18.35
C GLU A 137 4.77 -26.73 18.46
N ALA A 138 5.53 -27.78 18.14
CA ALA A 138 6.98 -27.79 18.24
C ALA A 138 7.67 -27.07 17.08
N ALA A 139 7.16 -27.17 15.85
CA ALA A 139 7.83 -26.63 14.66
C ALA A 139 8.22 -25.14 14.81
N PRO A 140 7.33 -24.26 15.32
CA PRO A 140 7.66 -22.85 15.51
C PRO A 140 8.70 -22.57 16.61
N LEU A 141 8.97 -23.52 17.50
CA LEU A 141 10.00 -23.36 18.52
C LEU A 141 11.39 -23.19 17.91
N GLY A 142 11.61 -23.83 16.75
CA GLY A 142 12.88 -23.84 16.00
C GLY A 142 13.36 -22.46 15.53
N CYS A 143 12.46 -21.47 15.44
CA CYS A 143 12.82 -20.09 15.12
C CYS A 143 12.20 -19.11 16.12
N ALA A 144 10.87 -19.08 16.24
CA ALA A 144 10.17 -18.02 16.96
C ALA A 144 10.56 -17.95 18.45
N ALA A 145 10.44 -19.08 19.16
CA ALA A 145 10.71 -19.15 20.59
C ALA A 145 12.22 -19.15 20.90
N ALA A 146 13.03 -19.83 20.09
CA ALA A 146 14.48 -19.83 20.26
C ALA A 146 15.10 -18.44 20.00
N THR A 147 14.64 -17.71 18.98
CA THR A 147 15.04 -16.31 18.73
C THR A 147 14.63 -15.41 19.89
N ALA A 148 13.41 -15.56 20.41
CA ALA A 148 12.95 -14.81 21.58
C ALA A 148 13.81 -15.11 22.82
N PHE A 149 14.21 -16.36 23.03
CA PHE A 149 15.09 -16.78 24.12
C PHE A 149 16.47 -16.13 24.00
N HIS A 150 17.10 -16.19 22.82
CA HIS A 150 18.41 -15.58 22.58
C HIS A 150 18.37 -14.06 22.81
N ALA A 151 17.37 -13.38 22.23
CA ALA A 151 17.19 -11.94 22.36
C ALA A 151 17.01 -11.52 23.84
N LEU A 152 16.24 -12.28 24.60
CA LEU A 152 15.94 -11.96 26.00
C LEU A 152 17.08 -12.30 26.96
N HIS A 153 17.68 -13.48 26.80
CA HIS A 153 18.64 -14.04 27.73
C HIS A 153 20.07 -13.58 27.42
N ALA A 154 20.53 -13.76 26.19
CA ALA A 154 21.92 -13.50 25.81
C ALA A 154 22.15 -12.03 25.44
N VAL A 155 21.26 -11.43 24.65
CA VAL A 155 21.45 -10.07 24.10
C VAL A 155 20.99 -9.00 25.09
N ALA A 156 19.71 -9.04 25.49
CA ALA A 156 19.17 -8.07 26.41
C ALA A 156 19.66 -8.30 27.85
N ASN A 157 19.90 -9.56 28.22
CA ASN A 157 20.19 -9.99 29.59
C ASN A 157 19.17 -9.41 30.59
N VAL A 158 17.89 -9.70 30.35
CA VAL A 158 16.79 -9.23 31.20
C VAL A 158 16.94 -9.76 32.62
N GLN A 159 16.81 -8.87 33.59
CA GLN A 159 16.85 -9.18 35.02
C GLN A 159 15.44 -9.24 35.62
N PRO A 160 15.25 -10.04 36.70
CA PRO A 160 14.01 -10.00 37.46
C PRO A 160 13.68 -8.58 37.96
N GLY A 161 12.40 -8.21 37.92
CA GLY A 161 11.91 -6.89 38.31
C GLY A 161 12.04 -5.80 37.24
N GLU A 162 12.71 -6.07 36.12
CA GLU A 162 12.77 -5.12 35.02
C GLU A 162 11.42 -4.96 34.30
N ILE A 163 11.22 -3.77 33.73
CA ILE A 163 10.08 -3.47 32.88
C ILE A 163 10.49 -3.70 31.43
N VAL A 164 9.85 -4.68 30.79
CA VAL A 164 10.09 -5.06 29.40
C VAL A 164 8.91 -4.64 28.55
N VAL A 165 9.17 -3.90 27.48
CA VAL A 165 8.19 -3.64 26.43
C VAL A 165 8.47 -4.57 25.25
N VAL A 166 7.42 -5.21 24.75
CA VAL A 166 7.45 -6.01 23.52
C VAL A 166 6.62 -5.29 22.48
N TYR A 167 7.27 -4.56 21.57
CA TYR A 167 6.59 -3.85 20.49
C TYR A 167 6.50 -4.76 19.28
N GLY A 168 5.28 -5.29 19.04
CA GLY A 168 4.97 -6.28 18.02
C GLY A 168 4.56 -7.61 18.62
N VAL A 169 3.25 -7.86 18.68
CA VAL A 169 2.67 -9.07 19.29
C VAL A 169 2.42 -10.14 18.22
N GLY A 170 3.51 -10.71 17.69
CA GLY A 170 3.49 -11.73 16.62
C GLY A 170 4.25 -12.99 17.00
N GLY A 171 4.75 -13.72 15.99
CA GLY A 171 5.42 -15.02 16.17
C GLY A 171 6.54 -15.01 17.21
N VAL A 172 7.44 -14.02 17.18
CA VAL A 172 8.52 -13.85 18.18
C VAL A 172 8.03 -13.15 19.45
N GLY A 173 7.08 -12.22 19.33
CA GLY A 173 6.60 -11.42 20.47
C GLY A 173 5.88 -12.24 21.54
N LEU A 174 5.05 -13.21 21.13
CA LEU A 174 4.30 -14.07 22.04
C LEU A 174 5.19 -14.95 22.95
N PRO A 175 6.21 -15.67 22.45
CA PRO A 175 7.15 -16.37 23.32
C PRO A 175 8.03 -15.40 24.12
N LEU A 176 8.37 -14.23 23.59
CA LEU A 176 9.14 -13.23 24.33
C LEU A 176 8.39 -12.72 25.57
N ILE A 177 7.07 -12.53 25.46
CA ILE A 177 6.21 -12.19 26.60
C ILE A 177 6.30 -13.26 27.69
N GLN A 178 6.08 -14.53 27.33
CA GLN A 178 6.14 -15.65 28.27
C GLN A 178 7.51 -15.76 28.94
N LEU A 179 8.59 -15.67 28.14
CA LEU A 179 9.96 -15.73 28.63
C LEU A 179 10.29 -14.55 29.57
N GLY A 180 9.81 -13.35 29.27
CA GLY A 180 9.95 -12.19 30.16
C GLY A 180 9.27 -12.40 31.51
N LEU A 181 8.04 -12.91 31.50
CA LEU A 181 7.30 -13.24 32.72
C LEU A 181 8.00 -14.35 33.51
N LEU A 182 8.47 -15.42 32.85
CA LEU A 182 9.25 -16.49 33.48
C LEU A 182 10.57 -15.99 34.08
N ARG A 183 11.17 -14.94 33.48
CA ARG A 183 12.38 -14.28 33.99
C ARG A 183 12.07 -13.35 35.17
N GLY A 184 10.81 -13.17 35.54
CA GLY A 184 10.36 -12.29 36.62
C GLY A 184 10.29 -10.81 36.22
N ALA A 185 10.25 -10.50 34.93
CA ALA A 185 10.04 -9.14 34.43
C ALA A 185 8.55 -8.78 34.44
N ARG A 186 8.25 -7.48 34.52
CA ARG A 186 6.93 -6.91 34.24
C ARG A 186 6.86 -6.61 32.74
N VAL A 187 5.95 -7.27 32.03
CA VAL A 187 5.89 -7.19 30.56
C VAL A 187 4.73 -6.33 30.08
N LEU A 188 5.03 -5.37 29.20
CA LEU A 188 4.05 -4.57 28.46
C LEU A 188 4.09 -4.97 26.99
N ALA A 189 2.99 -5.47 26.45
CA ALA A 189 2.82 -5.79 25.05
C ALA A 189 2.22 -4.58 24.31
N VAL A 190 2.90 -4.11 23.27
CA VAL A 190 2.47 -2.98 22.44
C VAL A 190 2.15 -3.49 21.04
N GLY A 191 0.96 -3.14 20.54
CA GLY A 191 0.47 -3.58 19.23
C GLY A 191 -0.73 -2.76 18.77
N ARG A 192 -1.21 -3.01 17.55
CA ARG A 192 -2.36 -2.31 16.95
C ARG A 192 -3.62 -3.16 16.82
N SER A 193 -3.48 -4.49 16.83
CA SER A 193 -4.60 -5.43 16.77
C SER A 193 -5.07 -5.75 18.18
N SER A 194 -6.34 -5.46 18.45
CA SER A 194 -6.99 -5.74 19.73
C SER A 194 -7.03 -7.24 20.01
N GLU A 195 -7.14 -8.06 18.97
CA GLU A 195 -7.18 -9.53 19.03
C GLU A 195 -5.83 -10.08 19.51
N LYS A 196 -4.72 -9.65 18.87
CA LYS A 196 -3.36 -10.04 19.28
C LYS A 196 -3.02 -9.54 20.68
N LEU A 197 -3.48 -8.35 21.05
CA LEU A 197 -3.31 -7.83 22.41
C LEU A 197 -4.11 -8.63 23.43
N THR A 198 -5.32 -9.10 23.08
CA THR A 198 -6.09 -10.01 23.95
C THR A 198 -5.33 -11.30 24.21
N LEU A 199 -4.71 -11.88 23.17
CA LEU A 199 -3.83 -13.04 23.32
C LEU A 199 -2.63 -12.73 24.22
N ALA A 200 -1.92 -11.62 24.01
CA ALA A 200 -0.82 -11.21 24.90
C ALA A 200 -1.27 -11.02 26.36
N SER A 201 -2.46 -10.47 26.58
CA SER A 201 -3.03 -10.31 27.92
C SER A 201 -3.32 -11.65 28.58
N SER A 202 -3.85 -12.63 27.83
CA SER A 202 -4.07 -14.00 28.33
C SER A 202 -2.78 -14.72 28.73
N LEU A 203 -1.63 -14.33 28.15
CA LEU A 203 -0.30 -14.82 28.54
C LEU A 203 0.27 -14.10 29.77
N GLY A 204 -0.40 -13.05 30.26
CA GLY A 204 -0.02 -12.31 31.48
C GLY A 204 0.66 -10.95 31.24
N ALA A 205 0.71 -10.45 30.00
CA ALA A 205 1.22 -9.10 29.73
C ALA A 205 0.18 -8.01 30.04
N GLU A 206 0.64 -6.85 30.48
CA GLU A 206 -0.14 -5.62 30.37
C GLU A 206 -0.13 -5.14 28.93
N VAL A 207 -1.24 -4.62 28.43
CA VAL A 207 -1.40 -4.29 27.00
C VAL A 207 -1.48 -2.80 26.75
N VAL A 208 -0.89 -2.36 25.65
CA VAL A 208 -0.98 -0.99 25.14
C VAL A 208 -1.40 -1.05 23.67
N ASN A 209 -2.61 -0.56 23.40
CA ASN A 209 -3.11 -0.44 22.04
C ASN A 209 -2.58 0.84 21.38
N ALA A 210 -1.65 0.68 20.44
CA ALA A 210 -1.09 1.76 19.65
C ALA A 210 -2.07 2.33 18.61
N ALA A 211 -3.27 1.76 18.46
CA ALA A 211 -4.36 2.34 17.67
C ALA A 211 -5.16 3.40 18.46
N GLU A 212 -5.07 3.40 19.79
CA GLU A 212 -5.84 4.31 20.68
C GLU A 212 -5.07 5.59 21.05
N GLY A 213 -3.89 5.81 20.48
CA GLY A 213 -3.07 6.99 20.73
C GLY A 213 -1.57 6.67 20.71
N ASP A 214 -0.76 7.62 21.19
CA ASP A 214 0.70 7.47 21.23
C ASP A 214 1.11 6.40 22.27
N PRO A 215 1.67 5.26 21.84
CA PRO A 215 2.00 4.18 22.74
C PRO A 215 3.12 4.56 23.73
N ALA A 216 4.02 5.50 23.39
CA ALA A 216 5.06 5.94 24.31
C ALA A 216 4.48 6.74 25.48
N VAL A 217 3.40 7.49 25.26
CA VAL A 217 2.66 8.19 26.33
C VAL A 217 1.95 7.18 27.25
N HIS A 218 1.35 6.14 26.67
CA HIS A 218 0.69 5.09 27.46
C HIS A 218 1.69 4.29 28.31
N VAL A 219 2.82 3.90 27.72
CA VAL A 219 3.93 3.25 28.45
C VAL A 219 4.45 4.17 29.55
N ALA A 220 4.65 5.47 29.27
CA ALA A 220 5.05 6.43 30.30
C ALA A 220 4.04 6.47 31.46
N ARG A 221 2.73 6.47 31.19
CA ARG A 221 1.69 6.43 32.24
C ARG A 221 1.77 5.14 33.07
N LEU A 222 1.85 3.98 32.43
CA LEU A 222 1.93 2.68 33.11
C LEU A 222 3.23 2.47 33.90
N THR A 223 4.28 3.19 33.52
CA THR A 223 5.59 3.20 34.19
C THR A 223 5.80 4.41 35.09
N ARG A 224 4.76 5.23 35.32
CA ARG A 224 4.81 6.45 36.16
C ARG A 224 5.94 7.41 35.75
N GLY A 225 6.15 7.55 34.45
CA GLY A 225 7.17 8.41 33.82
C GLY A 225 8.58 7.82 33.81
N GLN A 226 8.81 6.63 34.37
CA GLN A 226 10.16 6.05 34.42
C GLN A 226 10.62 5.54 33.06
N GLY A 227 9.72 4.96 32.26
CA GLY A 227 10.06 4.26 31.01
C GLY A 227 10.50 2.80 31.24
N ALA A 228 10.70 2.08 30.15
CA ALA A 228 11.05 0.66 30.12
C ALA A 228 12.56 0.43 30.20
N HIS A 229 12.96 -0.64 30.91
CA HIS A 229 14.36 -1.08 31.02
C HIS A 229 14.85 -1.71 29.71
N VAL A 230 13.95 -2.44 29.04
CA VAL A 230 14.20 -3.05 27.74
C VAL A 230 12.98 -2.81 26.86
N VAL A 231 13.21 -2.43 25.60
CA VAL A 231 12.20 -2.45 24.54
C VAL A 231 12.68 -3.40 23.47
N PHE A 232 11.91 -4.45 23.18
CA PHE A 232 12.12 -5.31 22.02
C PHE A 232 11.31 -4.76 20.86
N GLU A 233 12.00 -4.37 19.78
CA GLU A 233 11.41 -3.85 18.57
C GLU A 233 11.34 -4.94 17.50
N LEU A 234 10.11 -5.37 17.21
CA LEU A 234 9.82 -6.53 16.35
C LEU A 234 9.11 -6.15 15.04
N VAL A 235 8.83 -4.86 14.80
CA VAL A 235 8.06 -4.38 13.64
C VAL A 235 8.98 -3.76 12.59
N GLY A 236 9.86 -2.85 13.00
CA GLY A 236 10.86 -2.25 12.12
C GLY A 236 10.34 -1.17 11.16
N SER A 237 9.32 -0.39 11.56
CA SER A 237 8.89 0.82 10.83
C SER A 237 9.44 2.09 11.49
N ASP A 238 9.51 3.20 10.75
CA ASP A 238 9.99 4.50 11.28
C ASP A 238 9.24 4.90 12.56
N ASP A 239 7.93 4.71 12.58
CA ASP A 239 7.06 5.08 13.70
C ASP A 239 7.28 4.19 14.92
N THR A 240 7.36 2.86 14.75
CA THR A 240 7.57 1.95 15.87
C THR A 240 8.96 2.14 16.46
N ILE A 241 9.98 2.35 15.61
CA ILE A 241 11.35 2.63 16.04
C ILE A 241 11.42 3.93 16.86
N ALA A 242 10.81 5.01 16.36
CA ALA A 242 10.78 6.29 17.06
C ALA A 242 10.04 6.20 18.41
N ALA A 243 8.92 5.49 18.44
CA ALA A 243 8.15 5.26 19.66
C ALA A 243 8.95 4.41 20.67
N SER A 244 9.60 3.34 20.21
CA SER A 244 10.42 2.44 21.03
C SER A 244 11.59 3.17 21.71
N LEU A 245 12.25 4.11 21.03
CA LEU A 245 13.27 4.98 21.65
C LEU A 245 12.70 5.88 22.75
N ARG A 246 11.49 6.41 22.56
CA ARG A 246 10.83 7.29 23.53
C ARG A 246 10.33 6.54 24.76
N MET A 247 10.03 5.25 24.64
CA MET A 247 9.59 4.39 25.74
C MET A 247 10.69 4.05 26.74
N LEU A 248 11.96 4.16 26.36
CA LEU A 248 13.08 3.78 27.20
C LEU A 248 13.20 4.67 28.43
N ARG A 249 13.72 4.11 29.52
CA ARG A 249 14.26 4.86 30.66
C ARG A 249 15.73 5.28 30.41
N ARG A 250 16.34 6.01 31.36
CA ARG A 250 17.81 6.19 31.38
C ARG A 250 18.49 4.83 31.59
N GLN A 251 19.58 4.57 30.85
CA GLN A 251 20.26 3.27 30.75
C GLN A 251 19.38 2.15 30.15
N GLY A 252 18.30 2.50 29.43
CA GLY A 252 17.46 1.53 28.76
C GLY A 252 18.17 0.86 27.57
N ARG A 253 17.73 -0.36 27.26
CA ARG A 253 18.19 -1.14 26.09
C ARG A 253 17.08 -1.23 25.05
N LEU A 254 17.34 -0.76 23.84
CA LEU A 254 16.51 -1.04 22.66
C LEU A 254 17.12 -2.24 21.93
N VAL A 255 16.35 -3.30 21.73
CA VAL A 255 16.81 -4.53 21.08
C VAL A 255 16.01 -4.74 19.80
N PHE A 256 16.70 -4.69 18.67
CA PHE A 256 16.13 -5.01 17.36
C PHE A 256 16.18 -6.51 17.14
N VAL A 257 15.03 -7.10 16.82
CA VAL A 257 14.93 -8.52 16.43
C VAL A 257 14.17 -8.67 15.11
N GLY A 258 13.21 -7.79 14.84
CA GLY A 258 12.49 -7.77 13.56
C GLY A 258 13.32 -7.15 12.44
N TYR A 259 13.16 -7.66 11.22
CA TYR A 259 13.71 -7.03 10.03
C TYR A 259 12.59 -6.23 9.35
N GLY A 260 12.77 -4.91 9.28
CA GLY A 260 11.89 -3.99 8.58
C GLY A 260 12.71 -2.91 7.87
N SER A 261 12.08 -2.14 6.98
CA SER A 261 12.75 -1.12 6.17
C SER A 261 12.89 0.24 6.86
N GLY A 262 12.42 0.36 8.11
CA GLY A 262 12.48 1.59 8.90
C GLY A 262 13.92 2.02 9.19
N ARG A 263 14.11 3.34 9.28
CA ARG A 263 15.40 3.97 9.52
C ARG A 263 15.51 4.42 10.96
N LEU A 264 16.49 3.87 11.67
CA LEU A 264 16.85 4.32 13.00
C LEU A 264 17.52 5.71 12.94
N ARG A 265 16.79 6.76 13.35
CA ARG A 265 17.30 8.13 13.46
C ARG A 265 17.72 8.43 14.89
N LEU A 266 19.01 8.69 15.09
CA LEU A 266 19.59 8.92 16.42
C LEU A 266 20.14 10.33 16.55
N ASN A 267 19.88 10.95 17.69
CA ASN A 267 20.60 12.13 18.14
C ASN A 267 21.68 11.68 19.16
N PRO A 268 22.98 11.77 18.83
CA PRO A 268 24.05 11.34 19.74
C PRO A 268 23.98 11.98 21.13
N LEU A 269 23.59 13.26 21.22
CA LEU A 269 23.44 13.95 22.50
C LEU A 269 22.38 13.27 23.39
N GLN A 270 21.24 12.86 22.81
CA GLN A 270 20.18 12.18 23.55
C GLN A 270 20.62 10.79 24.04
N LEU A 271 21.43 10.08 23.26
CA LEU A 271 21.97 8.78 23.66
C LEU A 271 22.96 8.91 24.81
N VAL A 272 23.94 9.82 24.68
CA VAL A 272 24.99 10.02 25.67
C VAL A 272 24.40 10.49 27.01
N LEU A 273 23.50 11.48 27.00
CA LEU A 273 22.90 12.01 28.24
C LEU A 273 22.04 10.99 28.99
N ARG A 274 21.57 9.96 28.30
CA ARG A 274 20.69 8.92 28.87
C ARG A 274 21.38 7.57 29.01
N GLU A 275 22.63 7.42 28.55
CA GLU A 275 23.37 6.16 28.46
C GLU A 275 22.55 5.04 27.78
N THR A 276 21.78 5.41 26.74
CA THR A 276 20.93 4.47 26.01
C THR A 276 21.77 3.46 25.23
N ARG A 277 21.39 2.18 25.29
CA ARG A 277 22.03 1.10 24.52
C ARG A 277 21.11 0.67 23.39
N VAL A 278 21.66 0.57 22.19
CA VAL A 278 20.97 0.00 21.02
C VAL A 278 21.68 -1.30 20.66
N LEU A 279 20.92 -2.39 20.62
CA LEU A 279 21.39 -3.76 20.42
C LEU A 279 20.60 -4.39 19.28
N SER A 280 21.17 -5.43 18.67
CA SER A 280 20.48 -6.30 17.70
C SER A 280 20.65 -7.76 18.10
N SER A 281 19.69 -8.60 17.70
CA SER A 281 19.68 -10.04 17.97
C SER A 281 19.38 -10.81 16.69
N LEU A 282 20.14 -11.89 16.43
CA LEU A 282 20.01 -12.74 15.26
C LEU A 282 19.91 -14.20 15.69
N GLY A 283 18.83 -14.88 15.28
CA GLY A 283 18.64 -16.32 15.46
C GLY A 283 18.85 -16.80 16.90
N ASN A 284 19.45 -17.98 17.02
CA ASN A 284 19.74 -18.65 18.29
C ASN A 284 20.85 -19.68 18.08
N THR A 285 21.44 -20.16 19.17
CA THR A 285 22.33 -21.34 19.18
C THR A 285 21.51 -22.63 19.25
N ARG A 286 22.12 -23.76 18.87
CA ARG A 286 21.51 -25.09 19.04
C ARG A 286 21.15 -25.40 20.49
N ARG A 287 22.03 -25.04 21.43
CA ARG A 287 21.83 -25.28 22.87
C ARG A 287 20.65 -24.48 23.42
N GLU A 288 20.43 -23.25 22.94
CA GLU A 288 19.26 -22.46 23.30
C GLU A 288 17.97 -23.09 22.77
N LEU A 289 17.98 -23.67 21.56
CA LEU A 289 16.84 -24.41 21.04
C LEU A 289 16.53 -25.64 21.92
N GLU A 290 17.54 -26.42 22.31
CA GLU A 290 17.37 -27.54 23.26
C GLU A 290 16.73 -27.08 24.58
N HIS A 291 17.14 -25.92 25.09
CA HIS A 291 16.56 -25.35 26.30
C HIS A 291 15.09 -24.92 26.11
N VAL A 292 14.75 -24.32 24.97
CA VAL A 292 13.37 -23.94 24.64
C VAL A 292 12.48 -25.18 24.49
N VAL A 293 12.97 -26.25 23.87
CA VAL A 293 12.26 -27.53 23.79
C VAL A 293 11.96 -28.08 25.19
N HIS A 294 12.91 -27.98 26.11
CA HIS A 294 12.69 -28.39 27.50
C HIS A 294 11.61 -27.54 28.17
N LEU A 295 11.66 -26.21 28.06
CA LEU A 295 10.63 -25.32 28.61
C LEU A 295 9.24 -25.57 28.01
N ALA A 296 9.16 -25.88 26.72
CA ALA A 296 7.91 -26.23 26.06
C ALA A 296 7.35 -27.58 26.52
N THR A 297 8.24 -28.56 26.74
CA THR A 297 7.87 -29.86 27.31
C THR A 297 7.31 -29.72 28.72
N GLU A 298 7.79 -28.76 29.51
CA GLU A 298 7.24 -28.40 30.83
C GLU A 298 5.95 -27.57 30.76
N GLY A 299 5.48 -27.20 29.56
CA GLY A 299 4.30 -26.35 29.37
C GLY A 299 4.52 -24.89 29.75
N ARG A 300 5.77 -24.45 29.91
CA ARG A 300 6.11 -23.09 30.37
C ARG A 300 6.22 -22.08 29.26
N VAL A 301 6.52 -22.53 28.04
CA VAL A 301 6.60 -21.71 26.84
C VAL A 301 5.93 -22.45 25.70
N HIS A 302 5.02 -21.79 24.99
CA HIS A 302 4.43 -22.33 23.77
C HIS A 302 4.28 -21.21 22.72
N VAL A 303 4.11 -21.60 21.46
CA VAL A 303 3.77 -20.65 20.39
C VAL A 303 2.32 -20.93 19.99
N PRO A 304 1.37 -20.00 20.24
CA PRO A 304 -0.02 -20.20 19.85
C PRO A 304 -0.15 -20.46 18.34
N ILE A 305 -0.83 -21.55 17.99
CA ILE A 305 -1.08 -21.93 16.60
C ILE A 305 -2.41 -21.32 16.16
N ALA A 306 -2.36 -20.44 15.16
CA ALA A 306 -3.55 -19.80 14.61
C ALA A 306 -4.32 -20.76 13.70
N ARG A 307 -3.60 -21.44 12.79
CA ARG A 307 -4.21 -22.30 11.78
C ARG A 307 -3.17 -23.24 11.15
N CYS A 308 -3.62 -24.45 10.83
CA CYS A 308 -2.88 -25.39 10.02
C CYS A 308 -3.35 -25.35 8.56
N PHE A 309 -2.42 -25.49 7.63
CA PHE A 309 -2.63 -25.48 6.18
C PHE A 309 -2.07 -26.76 5.56
N ALA A 310 -2.70 -27.26 4.50
CA ALA A 310 -2.09 -28.32 3.69
C ALA A 310 -0.88 -27.75 2.92
N LEU A 311 -0.02 -28.64 2.41
CA LEU A 311 1.11 -28.24 1.56
C LEU A 311 0.65 -27.47 0.31
N GLU A 312 -0.51 -27.83 -0.23
CA GLU A 312 -1.18 -27.18 -1.36
C GLU A 312 -1.61 -25.75 -1.07
N ASP A 313 -1.85 -25.42 0.20
CA ASP A 313 -2.36 -24.13 0.65
C ASP A 313 -1.25 -23.27 1.29
N ALA A 314 0.02 -23.59 1.04
CA ALA A 314 1.15 -22.86 1.62
C ALA A 314 1.19 -21.38 1.16
N ASP A 315 0.74 -21.09 -0.05
CA ASP A 315 0.53 -19.73 -0.55
C ASP A 315 -0.53 -18.98 0.27
N LEU A 316 -1.66 -19.62 0.59
CA LEU A 316 -2.70 -19.04 1.46
C LEU A 316 -2.18 -18.80 2.87
N ALA A 317 -1.33 -19.69 3.39
CA ALA A 317 -0.70 -19.50 4.70
C ALA A 317 0.24 -18.27 4.71
N LEU A 318 1.02 -18.09 3.65
CA LEU A 318 1.90 -16.95 3.46
C LEU A 318 1.12 -15.64 3.25
N SER A 319 0.04 -15.65 2.47
CA SER A 319 -0.87 -14.50 2.31
C SER A 319 -1.56 -14.13 3.63
N ALA A 320 -2.07 -15.10 4.38
CA ALA A 320 -2.68 -14.84 5.68
C ALA A 320 -1.69 -14.23 6.68
N LEU A 321 -0.41 -14.64 6.62
CA LEU A 321 0.67 -14.03 7.40
C LEU A 321 0.97 -12.59 6.94
N ARG A 322 1.09 -12.37 5.62
CA ARG A 322 1.36 -11.05 5.01
C ARG A 322 0.29 -10.03 5.39
N ASP A 323 -0.96 -10.43 5.28
CA ASP A 323 -2.13 -9.58 5.51
C ASP A 323 -2.45 -9.41 7.02
N GLY A 324 -1.60 -9.94 7.90
CA GLY A 324 -1.72 -9.80 9.35
C GLY A 324 -2.91 -10.53 9.99
N ARG A 325 -3.64 -11.38 9.25
CA ARG A 325 -4.89 -12.06 9.66
C ARG A 325 -4.72 -13.25 10.61
N LEU A 326 -3.49 -13.57 11.01
CA LEU A 326 -3.18 -14.69 11.90
C LEU A 326 -3.04 -14.22 13.35
N GLU A 327 -3.82 -14.82 14.24
CA GLU A 327 -3.75 -14.66 15.70
C GLU A 327 -2.82 -15.72 16.31
N GLY A 328 -1.55 -15.70 15.91
CA GLY A 328 -0.57 -16.73 16.25
C GLY A 328 0.22 -17.18 15.02
N ARG A 329 0.81 -18.36 15.08
CA ARG A 329 1.63 -18.94 14.01
C ARG A 329 0.79 -19.83 13.09
N ALA A 330 0.99 -19.72 11.78
CA ALA A 330 0.48 -20.70 10.82
C ALA A 330 1.48 -21.86 10.67
N VAL A 331 0.96 -23.05 10.40
CA VAL A 331 1.76 -24.27 10.19
C VAL A 331 1.31 -24.98 8.92
N VAL A 332 2.26 -25.33 8.06
CA VAL A 332 2.04 -26.17 6.89
C VAL A 332 2.24 -27.64 7.28
N LEU A 333 1.33 -28.50 6.86
CA LEU A 333 1.33 -29.94 7.11
C LEU A 333 1.53 -30.71 5.80
N PRO A 334 2.74 -31.20 5.51
CA PRO A 334 2.98 -32.04 4.35
C PRO A 334 2.36 -33.43 4.57
N ALA A 335 1.33 -33.77 3.77
CA ALA A 335 0.73 -35.10 3.81
C ALA A 335 1.64 -36.14 3.13
N ALA A 336 2.68 -36.64 3.81
CA ALA A 336 3.61 -37.60 3.20
C ALA A 336 2.96 -38.97 2.92
N VAL A 337 3.12 -39.49 1.70
CA VAL A 337 2.85 -40.90 1.36
C VAL A 337 4.06 -41.76 1.77
N PRO A 338 3.90 -42.90 2.48
CA PRO A 338 5.02 -43.74 2.88
C PRO A 338 5.94 -44.16 1.72
N LEU A 339 7.26 -44.16 1.96
CA LEU A 339 8.34 -44.46 0.99
C LEU A 339 8.13 -45.78 0.22
N GLU A 340 7.54 -46.78 0.86
CA GLU A 340 7.26 -48.13 0.32
C GLU A 340 6.39 -48.12 -0.95
N ARG A 341 5.55 -47.09 -1.17
CA ARG A 341 4.70 -46.96 -2.36
C ARG A 341 5.34 -46.22 -3.53
N GLN A 342 6.41 -45.45 -3.33
CA GLN A 342 7.01 -44.61 -4.39
C GLN A 342 8.04 -45.36 -5.26
N VAL A 343 8.65 -46.44 -4.77
CA VAL A 343 9.58 -47.27 -5.56
C VAL A 343 8.85 -48.12 -6.61
N ALA A 344 7.58 -48.42 -6.41
CA ALA A 344 6.78 -49.25 -7.33
C ALA A 344 6.29 -48.51 -8.60
N SER A 345 6.27 -47.16 -8.62
CA SER A 345 5.72 -46.39 -9.76
C SER A 345 6.74 -46.04 -10.85
N ALA A 346 7.98 -46.54 -10.76
CA ALA A 346 9.01 -46.39 -11.80
C ALA A 346 8.88 -47.44 -12.93
N ALA A 347 8.02 -48.45 -12.78
CA ALA A 347 7.67 -49.40 -13.83
C ALA A 347 6.31 -48.99 -14.43
N GLY A 348 6.36 -48.41 -15.63
CA GLY A 348 5.20 -47.76 -16.26
C GLY A 348 4.11 -48.70 -16.75
N GLU A 349 2.87 -48.21 -16.75
CA GLU A 349 1.81 -48.56 -17.70
C GLU A 349 0.67 -47.50 -17.67
N PRO A 350 -0.13 -47.35 -18.75
CA PRO A 350 -0.92 -46.15 -19.02
C PRO A 350 -2.30 -46.18 -18.34
N VAL A 351 -2.67 -45.08 -17.68
CA VAL A 351 -3.98 -44.95 -17.01
C VAL A 351 -5.08 -44.63 -18.04
N ARG A 352 -6.03 -45.56 -18.16
CA ARG A 352 -7.31 -45.39 -18.87
C ARG A 352 -8.20 -44.38 -18.14
N LYS A 353 -8.81 -43.48 -18.92
CA LYS A 353 -9.95 -42.63 -18.53
C LYS A 353 -11.13 -43.48 -18.03
N VAL A 354 -11.68 -43.14 -16.87
CA VAL A 354 -13.08 -43.36 -16.53
C VAL A 354 -13.62 -42.13 -15.82
N MET A 355 -14.56 -41.44 -16.45
CA MET A 355 -15.47 -40.49 -15.81
C MET A 355 -16.76 -41.24 -15.46
N ALA A 356 -17.34 -40.94 -14.28
CA ALA A 356 -18.78 -40.71 -14.14
C ALA A 356 -19.08 -39.95 -12.82
N PRO A 357 -20.17 -39.16 -12.75
CA PRO A 357 -20.28 -38.01 -11.85
C PRO A 357 -21.34 -38.17 -10.75
N LEU A 358 -21.29 -37.32 -9.73
CA LEU A 358 -22.46 -36.95 -8.92
C LEU A 358 -22.57 -35.43 -8.86
N GLN A 359 -23.62 -34.93 -9.51
CA GLN A 359 -24.02 -33.54 -9.56
C GLN A 359 -24.48 -33.04 -8.19
N ARG A 360 -24.19 -31.77 -7.92
CA ARG A 360 -25.18 -30.68 -7.82
C ARG A 360 -24.41 -29.43 -7.45
N HIS A 361 -24.41 -28.40 -8.28
CA HIS A 361 -24.44 -27.00 -7.86
C HIS A 361 -25.02 -26.15 -9.00
N VAL A 362 -25.69 -25.10 -8.57
CA VAL A 362 -26.58 -24.17 -9.27
C VAL A 362 -25.96 -23.61 -10.55
N ALA A 363 -26.78 -23.52 -11.61
CA ALA A 363 -26.40 -22.91 -12.86
C ALA A 363 -26.15 -21.41 -12.68
N VAL A 364 -24.90 -20.99 -12.88
CA VAL A 364 -24.57 -19.61 -13.28
C VAL A 364 -24.24 -19.69 -14.77
N VAL A 365 -25.02 -18.98 -15.58
CA VAL A 365 -24.75 -18.81 -17.01
C VAL A 365 -23.57 -17.85 -17.15
N PRO A 366 -22.43 -18.23 -17.74
CA PRO A 366 -21.35 -17.28 -17.97
C PRO A 366 -21.77 -16.30 -19.08
N ARG A 367 -21.81 -15.00 -18.77
CA ARG A 367 -21.81 -13.95 -19.79
C ARG A 367 -20.43 -13.98 -20.45
N ARG A 368 -20.41 -13.93 -21.79
CA ARG A 368 -19.18 -13.89 -22.59
C ARG A 368 -18.30 -12.73 -22.11
N ALA A 369 -17.14 -13.05 -21.53
CA ALA A 369 -16.03 -12.12 -21.48
C ALA A 369 -15.69 -11.73 -22.94
N VAL A 370 -15.99 -10.50 -23.32
CA VAL A 370 -15.47 -9.92 -24.56
C VAL A 370 -14.01 -9.61 -24.26
N GLY A 371 -13.11 -10.54 -24.58
CA GLY A 371 -11.67 -10.30 -24.54
C GLY A 371 -11.33 -9.27 -25.62
N LEU A 372 -11.33 -7.98 -25.23
CA LEU A 372 -10.88 -6.88 -26.07
C LEU A 372 -9.36 -6.91 -26.08
N THR A 373 -8.76 -7.21 -27.23
CA THR A 373 -7.31 -7.29 -27.37
C THR A 373 -6.61 -5.93 -27.50
N ASP A 374 -7.37 -4.86 -27.81
CA ASP A 374 -6.88 -3.48 -27.86
C ASP A 374 -7.95 -2.45 -27.43
N GLY A 375 -7.50 -1.27 -26.98
CA GLY A 375 -8.37 -0.23 -26.40
C GLY A 375 -9.05 0.70 -27.42
N ARG A 376 -8.71 0.60 -28.72
CA ARG A 376 -9.18 1.52 -29.77
C ARG A 376 -10.69 1.50 -30.02
N PRO A 377 -11.38 0.32 -30.05
CA PRO A 377 -12.83 0.29 -30.20
C PRO A 377 -13.54 1.04 -29.07
N LEU A 378 -13.05 0.87 -27.84
CA LEU A 378 -13.59 1.54 -26.68
C LEU A 378 -13.32 3.06 -26.73
N GLU A 379 -12.15 3.48 -27.19
CA GLU A 379 -11.83 4.91 -27.40
C GLU A 379 -12.81 5.59 -28.37
N ALA A 380 -13.15 4.93 -29.48
CA ALA A 380 -14.10 5.47 -30.45
C ALA A 380 -15.51 5.64 -29.87
N GLU A 381 -15.98 4.67 -29.08
CA GLU A 381 -17.28 4.75 -28.39
C GLU A 381 -17.30 5.85 -27.32
N LEU A 382 -16.20 5.99 -26.56
CA LEU A 382 -16.05 7.06 -25.58
C LEU A 382 -15.98 8.44 -26.25
N LEU A 383 -15.29 8.57 -27.39
CA LEU A 383 -15.26 9.80 -28.18
C LEU A 383 -16.66 10.14 -28.70
N ALA A 384 -17.44 9.14 -29.12
CA ALA A 384 -18.82 9.35 -29.53
C ALA A 384 -19.70 9.81 -28.35
N LEU A 385 -19.59 9.19 -27.18
CA LEU A 385 -20.28 9.60 -25.94
C LEU A 385 -19.96 11.05 -25.58
N VAL A 386 -18.67 11.39 -25.46
CA VAL A 386 -18.20 12.73 -25.10
C VAL A 386 -18.60 13.75 -26.17
N GLY A 387 -18.54 13.36 -27.45
CA GLY A 387 -18.90 14.18 -28.60
C GLY A 387 -20.37 14.60 -28.66
N ARG A 388 -21.29 13.91 -27.95
CA ARG A 388 -22.68 14.36 -27.81
C ARG A 388 -22.80 15.65 -26.98
N GLY A 389 -21.78 15.97 -26.19
CA GLY A 389 -21.69 17.21 -25.42
C GLY A 389 -22.11 17.03 -23.97
N ILE A 390 -21.69 17.99 -23.13
CA ILE A 390 -21.88 17.96 -21.68
C ILE A 390 -23.35 18.10 -21.24
N ASP A 391 -24.21 18.64 -22.10
CA ASP A 391 -25.65 18.82 -21.86
C ASP A 391 -26.48 17.57 -22.21
N THR A 392 -25.83 16.51 -22.67
CA THR A 392 -26.50 15.23 -22.92
C THR A 392 -27.04 14.68 -21.61
N GLN A 393 -28.32 14.29 -21.59
CA GLN A 393 -28.91 13.64 -20.42
C GLN A 393 -28.10 12.39 -20.03
N PRO A 394 -27.69 12.25 -18.75
CA PRO A 394 -26.97 11.06 -18.32
C PRO A 394 -27.81 9.81 -18.50
N ASP A 395 -27.30 8.86 -19.28
CA ASP A 395 -27.86 7.51 -19.36
C ASP A 395 -27.04 6.60 -18.45
N ASP A 396 -27.63 6.15 -17.34
CA ASP A 396 -26.92 5.30 -16.38
C ASP A 396 -26.71 3.88 -16.90
N ALA A 397 -27.58 3.38 -17.79
CA ALA A 397 -27.43 2.06 -18.38
C ALA A 397 -26.28 2.04 -19.41
N GLU A 398 -26.18 3.08 -20.25
CA GLU A 398 -25.05 3.24 -21.18
C GLU A 398 -23.75 3.47 -20.43
N PHE A 399 -23.75 4.32 -19.39
CA PHE A 399 -22.59 4.51 -18.53
C PHE A 399 -22.15 3.20 -17.88
N ASN A 400 -23.09 2.42 -17.34
CA ASN A 400 -22.81 1.13 -16.72
C ASN A 400 -22.18 0.14 -17.71
N ASP A 401 -22.73 0.02 -18.92
CA ASP A 401 -22.17 -0.85 -19.97
C ASP A 401 -20.72 -0.48 -20.31
N LEU A 402 -20.48 0.81 -20.59
CA LEU A 402 -19.15 1.31 -20.92
C LEU A 402 -18.17 1.16 -19.75
N ALA A 403 -18.62 1.43 -18.52
CA ALA A 403 -17.80 1.28 -17.32
C ALA A 403 -17.39 -0.17 -17.07
N LEU A 404 -18.30 -1.14 -17.26
CA LEU A 404 -17.98 -2.56 -17.10
C LEU A 404 -17.03 -3.07 -18.16
N ARG A 405 -17.21 -2.66 -19.42
CA ARG A 405 -16.30 -3.02 -20.53
C ARG A 405 -14.93 -2.37 -20.35
N LEU A 406 -14.89 -1.12 -19.90
CA LEU A 406 -13.65 -0.44 -19.56
C LEU A 406 -12.97 -1.11 -18.36
N PHE A 407 -13.72 -1.45 -17.32
CA PHE A 407 -13.20 -2.19 -16.17
C PHE A 407 -12.59 -3.53 -16.58
N ALA A 408 -13.26 -4.30 -17.43
CA ALA A 408 -12.73 -5.56 -17.94
C ALA A 408 -11.40 -5.36 -18.69
N TYR A 409 -11.33 -4.34 -19.54
CA TYR A 409 -10.10 -3.96 -20.25
C TYR A 409 -8.98 -3.57 -19.28
N GLN A 410 -9.25 -2.69 -18.32
CA GLN A 410 -8.27 -2.25 -17.32
C GLN A 410 -7.82 -3.40 -16.40
N PHE A 411 -8.74 -4.28 -16.00
CA PHE A 411 -8.44 -5.50 -15.25
C PHE A 411 -7.54 -6.44 -16.05
N GLU A 412 -7.73 -6.53 -17.37
CA GLU A 412 -6.90 -7.38 -18.22
C GLU A 412 -5.49 -6.79 -18.45
N HIS A 413 -5.37 -5.47 -18.53
CA HIS A 413 -4.15 -4.84 -19.02
C HIS A 413 -3.35 -4.05 -17.98
N THR A 414 -3.89 -3.78 -16.80
CA THR A 414 -3.19 -3.08 -15.72
C THR A 414 -2.93 -4.04 -14.57
N LEU A 415 -1.74 -4.66 -14.56
CA LEU A 415 -1.39 -5.71 -13.59
C LEU A 415 -1.55 -5.29 -12.11
N PRO A 416 -1.08 -4.09 -11.67
CA PRO A 416 -1.33 -3.63 -10.30
C PRO A 416 -2.83 -3.56 -9.96
N TYR A 417 -3.64 -3.09 -10.91
CA TYR A 417 -5.08 -2.93 -10.73
C TYR A 417 -5.81 -4.28 -10.72
N ARG A 418 -5.45 -5.20 -11.61
CA ARG A 418 -5.96 -6.58 -11.63
C ARG A 418 -5.86 -7.23 -10.25
N ARG A 419 -4.68 -7.12 -9.64
CA ARG A 419 -4.39 -7.77 -8.36
C ARG A 419 -5.19 -7.18 -7.20
N VAL A 420 -5.40 -5.86 -7.19
CA VAL A 420 -6.33 -5.21 -6.23
C VAL A 420 -7.73 -5.79 -6.38
N CYS A 421 -8.18 -5.92 -7.64
CA CYS A 421 -9.52 -6.41 -7.98
C CYS A 421 -9.71 -7.88 -7.58
N GLU A 422 -8.74 -8.75 -7.87
CA GLU A 422 -8.75 -10.16 -7.47
C GLU A 422 -8.80 -10.33 -5.94
N ARG A 423 -8.00 -9.55 -5.20
CA ARG A 423 -8.00 -9.59 -3.73
C ARG A 423 -9.31 -9.17 -3.10
N ARG A 424 -9.97 -8.17 -3.68
CA ARG A 424 -11.29 -7.72 -3.23
C ARG A 424 -12.42 -8.65 -3.68
N GLY A 425 -12.11 -9.73 -4.40
CA GLY A 425 -13.11 -10.64 -4.97
C GLY A 425 -14.02 -9.95 -5.98
N ARG A 426 -13.51 -8.91 -6.66
CA ARG A 426 -14.22 -8.07 -7.61
C ARG A 426 -13.52 -8.15 -8.97
N THR A 427 -13.78 -9.22 -9.70
CA THR A 427 -13.34 -9.42 -11.09
C THR A 427 -14.46 -9.06 -12.09
N PRO A 428 -14.17 -8.97 -13.40
CA PRO A 428 -15.21 -8.75 -14.42
C PRO A 428 -16.36 -9.78 -14.40
N ASP A 429 -16.13 -10.98 -13.87
CA ASP A 429 -17.17 -12.01 -13.74
C ASP A 429 -18.10 -11.80 -12.52
N THR A 430 -17.67 -10.99 -11.56
CA THR A 430 -18.36 -10.77 -10.26
C THR A 430 -18.94 -9.37 -10.10
N VAL A 431 -18.56 -8.45 -10.98
CA VAL A 431 -18.99 -7.06 -10.98
C VAL A 431 -20.01 -6.85 -12.09
N ASP A 432 -21.23 -6.49 -11.72
CA ASP A 432 -22.35 -6.26 -12.66
C ASP A 432 -22.83 -4.81 -12.70
N HIS A 433 -22.25 -3.97 -11.84
CA HIS A 433 -22.59 -2.55 -11.75
C HIS A 433 -21.35 -1.68 -11.48
N TRP A 434 -21.27 -0.50 -12.09
CA TRP A 434 -20.10 0.40 -11.99
C TRP A 434 -19.72 0.75 -10.55
N ARG A 435 -20.73 0.91 -9.68
CA ARG A 435 -20.58 1.14 -8.23
C ARG A 435 -19.78 0.05 -7.48
N GLN A 436 -19.66 -1.14 -8.04
CA GLN A 436 -18.92 -2.25 -7.45
C GLN A 436 -17.47 -2.32 -7.96
N ILE A 437 -17.10 -1.50 -8.95
CA ILE A 437 -15.74 -1.44 -9.49
C ILE A 437 -14.79 -0.93 -8.39
N PRO A 438 -13.74 -1.69 -8.05
CA PRO A 438 -12.82 -1.31 -6.99
C PRO A 438 -12.10 0.01 -7.30
N PRO A 439 -12.11 1.00 -6.37
CA PRO A 439 -11.36 2.22 -6.56
C PRO A 439 -9.89 2.08 -6.18
N VAL A 440 -9.04 2.90 -6.80
CA VAL A 440 -7.62 3.06 -6.49
C VAL A 440 -7.39 4.44 -5.89
N PRO A 441 -6.65 4.60 -4.78
CA PRO A 441 -6.39 5.91 -4.24
C PRO A 441 -5.41 6.71 -5.11
N ILE A 442 -5.51 8.04 -5.10
CA ILE A 442 -4.60 8.91 -5.88
C ILE A 442 -3.12 8.69 -5.55
N ALA A 443 -2.80 8.35 -4.30
CA ALA A 443 -1.43 8.02 -3.91
C ALA A 443 -0.89 6.78 -4.64
N GLY A 444 -1.77 5.91 -5.14
CA GLY A 444 -1.40 4.73 -5.90
C GLY A 444 -0.70 5.01 -7.22
N PHE A 445 -0.96 6.17 -7.82
CA PHE A 445 -0.27 6.64 -9.04
C PHE A 445 1.19 7.04 -8.80
N LYS A 446 1.65 7.07 -7.53
CA LYS A 446 3.05 7.28 -7.15
C LYS A 446 3.82 5.98 -6.96
N GLU A 447 3.09 4.93 -6.63
CA GLU A 447 3.65 3.63 -6.23
C GLU A 447 3.54 2.61 -7.36
N ALA A 448 2.58 2.81 -8.28
CA ALA A 448 2.25 1.88 -9.34
C ALA A 448 2.20 2.48 -10.73
N LEU A 449 2.65 1.67 -11.70
CA LEU A 449 2.35 1.91 -13.11
C LEU A 449 0.89 1.52 -13.38
N LEU A 450 -0.02 2.47 -13.20
CA LEU A 450 -1.44 2.33 -13.52
C LEU A 450 -1.69 2.68 -14.98
N ALA A 451 -1.16 1.86 -15.90
CA ALA A 451 -1.36 2.00 -17.34
C ALA A 451 -1.88 0.69 -17.92
N ALA A 452 -2.89 0.77 -18.79
CA ALA A 452 -3.46 -0.35 -19.53
C ALA A 452 -2.82 -0.53 -20.92
N GLU A 453 -1.98 0.42 -21.35
CA GLU A 453 -1.26 0.38 -22.61
C GLU A 453 0.22 0.74 -22.39
N GLY A 454 1.06 0.46 -23.39
CA GLY A 454 2.49 0.79 -23.32
C GLY A 454 2.72 2.29 -23.12
N THR A 455 3.74 2.64 -22.34
CA THR A 455 4.08 4.04 -22.03
C THR A 455 4.99 4.68 -23.08
N GLU A 456 5.52 3.91 -24.03
CA GLU A 456 6.39 4.42 -25.08
C GLU A 456 5.60 5.32 -26.04
N GLY A 457 6.01 6.58 -26.17
CA GLY A 457 5.32 7.59 -26.99
C GLY A 457 4.04 8.17 -26.38
N ALA A 458 3.62 7.71 -25.20
CA ALA A 458 2.49 8.27 -24.47
C ALA A 458 2.82 9.63 -23.83
N ALA A 459 1.82 10.50 -23.70
CA ALA A 459 1.95 11.71 -22.90
C ALA A 459 1.98 11.33 -21.41
N GLU A 460 2.94 11.88 -20.65
CA GLU A 460 3.07 11.67 -19.20
C GLU A 460 2.76 12.97 -18.46
N PHE A 461 1.73 12.95 -17.62
CA PHE A 461 1.42 14.04 -16.71
C PHE A 461 1.81 13.70 -15.28
N ASN A 462 2.39 14.68 -14.60
CA ASN A 462 2.95 14.56 -13.26
C ASN A 462 2.24 15.51 -12.28
N SER A 463 1.92 14.99 -11.10
CA SER A 463 1.37 15.83 -10.03
C SER A 463 2.33 16.95 -9.61
N SER A 464 1.82 18.04 -9.06
CA SER A 464 2.63 19.18 -8.61
C SER A 464 3.60 18.84 -7.46
N GLY A 465 3.31 17.79 -6.68
CA GLY A 465 4.15 17.34 -5.56
C GLY A 465 4.07 18.24 -4.32
N THR A 466 2.96 18.96 -4.12
CA THR A 466 2.77 19.93 -3.01
C THR A 466 3.01 19.35 -1.61
N THR A 467 2.84 18.04 -1.42
CA THR A 467 3.10 17.34 -0.15
C THR A 467 4.49 16.68 -0.08
N ARG A 468 5.01 16.16 -1.20
CA ARG A 468 6.32 15.49 -1.34
C ARG A 468 6.89 15.76 -2.75
N PRO A 469 7.68 16.82 -2.94
CA PRO A 469 8.18 17.24 -4.25
C PRO A 469 9.01 16.17 -4.98
N GLU A 470 9.66 15.30 -4.22
CA GLU A 470 10.51 14.20 -4.67
C GLU A 470 9.75 12.95 -5.14
N HIS A 471 8.43 12.87 -4.90
CA HIS A 471 7.62 11.68 -5.20
C HIS A 471 6.26 12.08 -5.79
N LYS A 472 6.25 12.33 -7.10
CA LYS A 472 5.08 12.79 -7.86
C LYS A 472 4.33 11.61 -8.48
N SER A 473 3.00 11.70 -8.52
CA SER A 473 2.16 10.78 -9.28
C SER A 473 2.47 10.91 -10.76
N ARG A 474 2.38 9.81 -11.51
CA ARG A 474 2.57 9.75 -12.97
C ARG A 474 1.33 9.15 -13.62
N HIS A 475 0.76 9.84 -14.61
CA HIS A 475 -0.41 9.36 -15.35
C HIS A 475 -0.14 9.41 -16.85
N PHE A 476 -0.37 8.30 -17.54
CA PHE A 476 -0.02 8.11 -18.94
C PHE A 476 -1.25 8.14 -19.83
N HIS A 477 -1.15 8.89 -20.93
CA HIS A 477 -2.17 9.00 -21.96
C HIS A 477 -1.57 8.60 -23.32
N PRO A 478 -1.88 7.39 -23.83
CA PRO A 478 -1.45 6.95 -25.17
C PRO A 478 -1.95 7.87 -26.29
N SER A 479 -3.11 8.47 -26.07
CA SER A 479 -3.75 9.45 -26.92
C SER A 479 -4.34 10.56 -26.06
N LEU A 480 -4.20 11.81 -26.51
CA LEU A 480 -4.82 12.97 -25.86
C LEU A 480 -6.16 13.36 -26.51
N GLU A 481 -6.70 12.58 -27.45
CA GLU A 481 -7.96 12.94 -28.14
C GLU A 481 -9.14 13.03 -27.16
N LEU A 482 -9.35 12.00 -26.34
CA LEU A 482 -10.39 11.98 -25.29
C LEU A 482 -10.15 13.06 -24.25
N TYR A 483 -8.91 13.22 -23.79
CA TYR A 483 -8.52 14.25 -22.82
C TYR A 483 -8.85 15.65 -23.36
N ASN A 484 -8.46 15.93 -24.60
CA ASN A 484 -8.64 17.24 -25.22
C ASN A 484 -10.11 17.54 -25.54
N LEU A 485 -10.86 16.54 -25.99
CA LEU A 485 -12.27 16.71 -26.35
C LEU A 485 -13.10 17.04 -25.11
N ASN A 486 -12.98 16.25 -24.04
CA ASN A 486 -13.74 16.49 -22.82
C ASN A 486 -13.34 17.83 -22.17
N ALA A 487 -12.04 18.15 -22.12
CA ALA A 487 -11.53 19.41 -21.59
C ALA A 487 -12.13 20.62 -22.31
N ALA A 488 -12.14 20.59 -23.64
CA ALA A 488 -12.65 21.69 -24.46
C ALA A 488 -14.16 21.89 -24.29
N LEU A 489 -14.93 20.80 -24.28
CA LEU A 489 -16.38 20.85 -24.09
C LEU A 489 -16.73 21.37 -22.69
N ASN A 490 -16.02 20.88 -21.67
CA ASN A 490 -16.27 21.25 -20.29
C ASN A 490 -15.90 22.71 -20.00
N PHE A 491 -14.75 23.18 -20.50
CA PHE A 491 -14.35 24.57 -20.39
C PHE A 491 -15.33 25.50 -21.10
N ARG A 492 -15.70 25.20 -22.35
CA ARG A 492 -16.64 26.04 -23.10
C ARG A 492 -17.97 26.16 -22.36
N ALA A 493 -18.48 25.07 -21.83
CA ALA A 493 -19.74 25.02 -21.11
C ALA A 493 -19.74 25.80 -19.78
N HIS A 494 -18.62 25.89 -19.09
CA HIS A 494 -18.55 26.47 -17.74
C HIS A 494 -17.91 27.84 -17.69
N VAL A 495 -16.88 28.06 -18.50
CA VAL A 495 -16.15 29.31 -18.56
C VAL A 495 -16.66 30.19 -19.67
N LEU A 496 -17.20 29.66 -20.77
CA LEU A 496 -17.68 30.45 -21.92
C LEU A 496 -19.15 30.13 -22.33
N PRO A 497 -20.10 29.93 -21.40
CA PRO A 497 -21.46 29.48 -21.75
C PRO A 497 -22.23 30.48 -22.61
N ASP A 498 -21.94 31.76 -22.44
CA ASP A 498 -22.55 32.93 -23.09
C ASP A 498 -21.81 33.38 -24.36
N LEU A 499 -20.60 32.84 -24.63
CA LEU A 499 -19.81 33.25 -25.78
C LEU A 499 -20.26 32.51 -27.05
N PRO A 500 -20.62 33.23 -28.15
CA PRO A 500 -20.96 32.60 -29.43
C PRO A 500 -19.86 31.65 -29.96
N ALA A 501 -20.25 30.63 -30.74
CA ALA A 501 -19.34 29.56 -31.17
C ALA A 501 -18.22 30.03 -32.13
N ASP A 502 -18.49 31.07 -32.90
CA ASP A 502 -17.59 31.73 -33.83
C ASP A 502 -16.68 32.77 -33.16
N GLN A 503 -16.99 33.17 -31.93
CA GLN A 503 -16.20 34.15 -31.18
C GLN A 503 -15.08 33.51 -30.37
N ARG A 504 -14.09 34.33 -30.04
CA ARG A 504 -12.91 33.98 -29.25
C ARG A 504 -12.73 35.05 -28.19
N MET A 505 -12.38 34.64 -26.97
CA MET A 505 -12.15 35.55 -25.86
C MET A 505 -10.66 35.76 -25.66
N ARG A 506 -10.22 36.99 -25.38
CA ARG A 506 -8.82 37.25 -25.05
C ARG A 506 -8.51 36.64 -23.68
N MET A 507 -7.49 35.78 -23.62
CA MET A 507 -7.12 35.03 -22.41
C MET A 507 -5.75 35.45 -21.87
N MET A 508 -5.70 35.74 -20.59
CA MET A 508 -4.47 36.09 -19.85
C MET A 508 -4.12 34.93 -18.93
N VAL A 509 -3.03 34.22 -19.20
CA VAL A 509 -2.70 32.98 -18.48
C VAL A 509 -1.62 33.23 -17.43
N LEU A 510 -1.95 32.94 -16.17
CA LEU A 510 -1.08 33.09 -14.99
C LEU A 510 -0.56 31.72 -14.55
N PHE A 511 0.01 31.00 -15.50
CA PHE A 511 0.65 29.70 -15.33
C PHE A 511 1.67 29.50 -16.47
N PRO A 512 2.72 28.68 -16.34
CA PRO A 512 3.67 28.46 -17.44
C PRO A 512 3.07 27.71 -18.64
N HIS A 513 3.56 28.02 -19.84
CA HIS A 513 3.16 27.35 -21.09
C HIS A 513 3.53 25.86 -21.09
N ARG A 514 2.80 25.02 -21.84
CA ARG A 514 3.11 23.58 -21.93
C ARG A 514 4.54 23.27 -22.39
N ASP A 515 5.13 24.13 -23.22
CA ASP A 515 6.51 23.91 -23.69
C ASP A 515 7.54 24.10 -22.56
N GLU A 516 7.19 24.90 -21.54
CA GLU A 516 7.99 25.11 -20.33
C GLU A 516 7.71 24.07 -19.23
N LEU A 517 6.49 23.50 -19.22
CA LEU A 517 6.05 22.44 -18.30
C LEU A 517 5.37 21.28 -19.05
N PRO A 518 6.10 20.49 -19.85
CA PRO A 518 5.52 19.49 -20.74
C PRO A 518 4.80 18.35 -20.01
N ASN A 519 5.19 18.07 -18.76
CA ASN A 519 4.54 17.06 -17.92
C ASN A 519 3.44 17.62 -17.01
N SER A 520 2.97 18.86 -17.22
CA SER A 520 1.87 19.44 -16.43
C SER A 520 0.54 19.31 -17.17
N SER A 521 -0.38 18.53 -16.62
CA SER A 521 -1.75 18.39 -17.13
C SER A 521 -2.47 19.75 -17.18
N LEU A 522 -2.22 20.63 -16.21
CA LEU A 522 -2.77 21.98 -16.18
C LEU A 522 -2.15 22.88 -17.25
N ALA A 523 -0.83 22.82 -17.47
CA ALA A 523 -0.19 23.61 -18.54
C ALA A 523 -0.74 23.20 -19.91
N HIS A 524 -0.83 21.88 -20.15
CA HIS A 524 -1.42 21.34 -21.37
C HIS A 524 -2.88 21.79 -21.56
N TRP A 525 -3.69 21.69 -20.50
CA TRP A 525 -5.10 22.08 -20.52
C TRP A 525 -5.28 23.58 -20.81
N LEU A 526 -4.51 24.45 -20.16
CA LEU A 526 -4.57 25.90 -20.38
C LEU A 526 -4.13 26.26 -21.79
N THR A 527 -3.04 25.67 -22.29
CA THR A 527 -2.61 25.85 -23.68
C THR A 527 -3.71 25.43 -24.66
N LEU A 528 -4.34 24.27 -24.43
CA LEU A 528 -5.44 23.80 -25.28
C LEU A 528 -6.63 24.77 -25.29
N MET A 529 -6.98 25.38 -24.15
CA MET A 529 -8.08 26.36 -24.07
C MET A 529 -7.75 27.63 -24.85
N VAL A 530 -6.52 28.12 -24.75
CA VAL A 530 -6.06 29.28 -25.54
C VAL A 530 -6.06 28.94 -27.03
N GLU A 531 -5.55 27.77 -27.43
CA GLU A 531 -5.53 27.33 -28.83
C GLU A 531 -6.95 27.20 -29.42
N ARG A 532 -7.91 26.72 -28.64
CA ARG A 532 -9.28 26.49 -29.11
C ARG A 532 -10.18 27.70 -29.02
N PHE A 533 -10.05 28.51 -27.98
CA PHE A 533 -11.02 29.54 -27.62
C PHE A 533 -10.40 30.93 -27.41
N GLY A 534 -9.07 31.02 -27.38
CA GLY A 534 -8.33 32.27 -27.21
C GLY A 534 -8.38 33.15 -28.46
N ALA A 535 -8.49 34.47 -28.26
CA ALA A 535 -8.26 35.46 -29.31
C ALA A 535 -6.75 35.57 -29.61
N THR A 536 -6.39 36.16 -30.76
CA THR A 536 -4.99 36.34 -31.20
C THR A 536 -4.13 37.15 -30.23
N GLN A 537 -4.75 37.96 -29.38
CA GLN A 537 -4.09 38.79 -28.35
C GLN A 537 -4.00 38.09 -26.98
N SER A 538 -4.26 36.78 -26.91
CA SER A 538 -4.08 36.00 -25.68
C SER A 538 -2.60 35.81 -25.38
N ASP A 539 -2.24 35.76 -24.10
CA ASP A 539 -0.84 35.90 -23.68
C ASP A 539 -0.55 35.19 -22.35
N TRP A 540 0.73 34.93 -22.10
CA TRP A 540 1.25 34.19 -20.96
C TRP A 540 2.13 35.09 -20.09
N PHE A 541 1.87 35.10 -18.78
CA PHE A 541 2.50 36.03 -17.82
C PHE A 541 3.30 35.32 -16.74
N VAL A 542 3.52 34.02 -16.87
CA VAL A 542 4.41 33.26 -16.01
C VAL A 542 5.37 32.46 -16.88
N THR A 543 6.67 32.64 -16.65
CA THR A 543 7.73 31.83 -17.27
C THR A 543 8.58 31.20 -16.18
N ASN A 544 9.28 30.11 -16.50
CA ASN A 544 10.22 29.49 -15.57
C ASN A 544 11.41 30.41 -15.26
N ALA A 545 11.78 31.31 -16.18
CA ALA A 545 12.91 32.21 -16.04
C ALA A 545 12.60 33.43 -15.15
N GLU A 546 11.41 34.03 -15.31
CA GLU A 546 11.08 35.32 -14.70
C GLU A 546 9.98 35.23 -13.65
N GLY A 547 9.33 34.06 -13.50
CA GLY A 547 8.17 33.92 -12.63
C GLY A 547 6.97 34.75 -13.13
N LEU A 548 6.14 35.24 -12.20
CA LEU A 548 4.98 36.07 -12.53
C LEU A 548 5.40 37.49 -12.94
N GLN A 549 5.09 37.86 -14.17
CA GLN A 549 5.29 39.20 -14.74
C GLN A 549 4.13 40.15 -14.40
N ALA A 550 3.95 40.40 -13.09
CA ALA A 550 2.76 41.10 -12.56
C ALA A 550 2.58 42.53 -13.12
N GLU A 551 3.67 43.27 -13.32
CA GLU A 551 3.62 44.63 -13.89
C GLU A 551 3.12 44.65 -15.33
N ARG A 552 3.70 43.80 -16.20
CA ARG A 552 3.27 43.63 -17.60
C ARG A 552 1.81 43.19 -17.69
N LEU A 553 1.39 42.28 -16.81
CA LEU A 553 -0.01 41.88 -16.73
C LEU A 553 -0.92 43.06 -16.37
N GLY A 554 -0.58 43.84 -15.35
CA GLY A 554 -1.33 45.03 -14.95
C GLY A 554 -1.45 46.05 -16.08
N GLU A 555 -0.35 46.40 -16.74
CA GLU A 555 -0.36 47.31 -17.89
C GLU A 555 -1.19 46.78 -19.07
N THR A 556 -1.20 45.47 -19.26
CA THR A 556 -1.97 44.83 -20.33
C THR A 556 -3.47 44.88 -20.02
N LEU A 557 -3.86 44.59 -18.79
CA LEU A 557 -5.25 44.62 -18.34
C LEU A 557 -5.81 46.05 -18.30
N GLU A 558 -5.01 47.06 -18.00
CA GLU A 558 -5.46 48.48 -18.07
C GLU A 558 -5.79 48.94 -19.49
N ARG A 559 -5.32 48.23 -20.51
CA ARG A 559 -5.52 48.57 -21.93
C ARG A 559 -6.60 47.73 -22.61
N VAL A 560 -7.28 46.82 -21.89
CA VAL A 560 -8.38 46.05 -22.47
C VAL A 560 -9.66 46.87 -22.49
N ASP A 561 -10.35 46.88 -23.62
CA ASP A 561 -11.65 47.50 -23.84
C ASP A 561 -12.77 46.48 -24.05
N GLU A 562 -12.41 45.20 -24.25
CA GLU A 562 -13.33 44.06 -24.38
C GLU A 562 -13.16 43.06 -23.22
N PRO A 563 -14.20 42.25 -22.91
CA PRO A 563 -14.15 41.26 -21.84
C PRO A 563 -13.03 40.23 -22.02
N VAL A 564 -12.32 39.93 -20.93
CA VAL A 564 -11.19 38.98 -20.92
C VAL A 564 -11.41 37.82 -19.95
N ALA A 565 -10.71 36.71 -20.19
CA ALA A 565 -10.61 35.61 -19.24
C ALA A 565 -9.21 35.58 -18.60
N LEU A 566 -9.16 35.70 -17.27
CA LEU A 566 -7.94 35.48 -16.49
C LEU A 566 -7.89 34.02 -16.06
N LEU A 567 -7.00 33.23 -16.64
CA LEU A 567 -6.85 31.80 -16.34
C LEU A 567 -5.65 31.61 -15.43
N ALA A 568 -5.86 31.28 -14.15
CA ALA A 568 -4.81 31.29 -13.17
C ALA A 568 -4.80 30.03 -12.30
N ALA A 569 -3.61 29.55 -11.94
CA ALA A 569 -3.49 28.81 -10.69
C ALA A 569 -3.74 29.79 -9.53
N SER A 570 -4.40 29.35 -8.46
CA SER A 570 -4.80 30.25 -7.36
C SER A 570 -3.61 30.97 -6.71
N PHE A 571 -2.42 30.39 -6.76
CA PHE A 571 -1.16 31.03 -6.35
C PHE A 571 -0.75 32.22 -7.24
N GLY A 572 -0.80 32.06 -8.56
CA GLY A 572 -0.50 33.13 -9.50
C GLY A 572 -1.49 34.29 -9.38
N LEU A 573 -2.77 33.96 -9.17
CA LEU A 573 -3.82 34.95 -8.91
C LEU A 573 -3.56 35.74 -7.62
N VAL A 574 -3.27 35.08 -6.50
CA VAL A 574 -2.97 35.75 -5.23
C VAL A 574 -1.78 36.69 -5.36
N HIS A 575 -0.69 36.25 -5.97
CA HIS A 575 0.48 37.12 -6.14
C HIS A 575 0.20 38.35 -7.02
N PHE A 576 -0.65 38.20 -8.03
CA PHE A 576 -1.06 39.34 -8.83
C PHE A 576 -1.94 40.32 -8.04
N LEU A 577 -2.91 39.83 -7.27
CA LEU A 577 -3.76 40.68 -6.42
C LEU A 577 -2.94 41.39 -5.33
N GLU A 578 -1.98 40.70 -4.71
CA GLU A 578 -1.06 41.30 -3.73
C GLU A 578 -0.15 42.37 -4.35
N TYR A 579 0.29 42.16 -5.59
CA TYR A 579 0.99 43.19 -6.35
C TYR A 579 0.11 44.44 -6.51
N LEU A 580 -1.15 44.28 -6.95
CA LEU A 580 -2.08 45.42 -7.09
C LEU A 580 -2.30 46.16 -5.76
N LEU A 581 -2.52 45.42 -4.66
CA LEU A 581 -2.66 46.00 -3.32
C LEU A 581 -1.42 46.80 -2.91
N ARG A 582 -0.22 46.26 -3.14
CA ARG A 582 1.05 46.91 -2.78
C ARG A 582 1.27 48.19 -3.59
N GLU A 583 0.95 48.17 -4.87
CA GLU A 583 1.07 49.33 -5.75
C GLU A 583 -0.10 50.32 -5.59
N GLY A 584 -1.11 50.00 -4.77
CA GLY A 584 -2.32 50.81 -4.61
C GLY A 584 -3.14 50.93 -5.91
N ARG A 585 -3.05 49.92 -6.78
CA ARG A 585 -3.70 49.88 -8.10
C ARG A 585 -5.01 49.11 -8.04
N ARG A 586 -6.01 49.60 -8.78
CA ARG A 586 -7.27 48.91 -9.08
C ARG A 586 -7.49 48.97 -10.59
N ILE A 587 -7.89 47.86 -11.19
CA ILE A 587 -8.10 47.74 -12.64
C ILE A 587 -9.53 47.26 -12.86
N GLU A 588 -10.43 48.14 -13.29
CA GLU A 588 -11.81 47.73 -13.56
C GLU A 588 -11.88 47.00 -14.92
N LEU A 589 -12.03 45.68 -14.92
CA LEU A 589 -12.14 44.91 -16.16
C LEU A 589 -13.52 45.10 -16.80
N PRO A 590 -13.63 45.06 -18.15
CA PRO A 590 -14.91 45.20 -18.83
C PRO A 590 -15.95 44.16 -18.37
N PRO A 591 -17.24 44.53 -18.25
CA PRO A 591 -18.30 43.61 -17.83
C PRO A 591 -18.36 42.32 -18.67
N GLY A 592 -18.53 41.17 -18.01
CA GLY A 592 -18.44 39.85 -18.67
C GLY A 592 -17.04 39.25 -18.69
N SER A 593 -16.04 39.99 -18.18
CA SER A 593 -14.72 39.43 -17.83
C SER A 593 -14.88 38.38 -16.75
N ARG A 594 -14.01 37.37 -16.78
CA ARG A 594 -14.13 36.18 -15.93
C ARG A 594 -12.78 35.71 -15.44
N VAL A 595 -12.78 35.12 -14.26
CA VAL A 595 -11.59 34.51 -13.66
C VAL A 595 -11.81 33.02 -13.54
N MET A 596 -10.82 32.23 -13.93
CA MET A 596 -10.78 30.80 -13.62
C MET A 596 -9.63 30.53 -12.64
N ASP A 597 -9.94 29.87 -11.53
CA ASP A 597 -8.96 29.49 -10.51
C ASP A 597 -9.00 27.97 -10.22
N THR A 598 -7.89 27.36 -9.84
CA THR A 598 -7.77 25.89 -9.73
C THR A 598 -7.72 25.33 -8.30
N GLY A 599 -7.83 26.19 -7.27
CA GLY A 599 -7.68 25.84 -5.86
C GLY A 599 -6.25 25.43 -5.43
N GLY A 600 -6.00 25.41 -4.11
CA GLY A 600 -4.76 24.89 -3.50
C GLY A 600 -3.82 25.93 -2.87
N TYR A 601 -4.03 26.25 -1.59
CA TYR A 601 -3.09 27.02 -0.76
C TYR A 601 -2.52 26.10 0.31
N LYS A 602 -1.23 25.75 0.23
CA LYS A 602 -0.46 25.29 1.40
C LYS A 602 1.00 25.73 1.22
N GLY A 603 1.46 26.61 2.10
CA GLY A 603 2.89 26.61 2.46
C GLY A 603 3.73 27.86 2.22
N ARG A 604 3.32 28.94 1.52
CA ARG A 604 4.11 30.20 1.43
C ARG A 604 3.24 31.45 1.25
N SER A 605 3.56 32.48 2.06
CA SER A 605 3.05 33.87 2.11
C SER A 605 1.53 34.07 1.97
N ARG A 606 0.83 34.02 3.12
CA ARG A 606 -0.58 34.40 3.37
C ARG A 606 -1.65 33.50 2.72
N GLU A 607 -2.46 32.86 3.57
CA GLU A 607 -3.60 32.03 3.14
C GLU A 607 -4.88 32.87 3.16
N TYR A 608 -5.60 32.93 2.04
CA TYR A 608 -6.93 33.56 1.94
C TYR A 608 -8.01 32.47 1.96
N ALA A 609 -9.10 32.72 2.69
CA ALA A 609 -10.30 31.93 2.49
C ALA A 609 -10.89 32.22 1.08
N LYS A 610 -11.56 31.24 0.47
CA LYS A 610 -12.10 31.35 -0.91
C LYS A 610 -12.99 32.59 -1.10
N HIS A 611 -13.81 32.92 -0.11
CA HIS A 611 -14.67 34.11 -0.16
C HIS A 611 -13.88 35.42 -0.08
N GLU A 612 -12.77 35.47 0.67
CA GLU A 612 -11.90 36.64 0.75
C GLU A 612 -11.15 36.87 -0.57
N LEU A 613 -10.64 35.80 -1.18
CA LEU A 613 -10.00 35.86 -2.49
C LEU A 613 -10.96 36.44 -3.54
N TYR A 614 -12.21 35.96 -3.55
CA TYR A 614 -13.20 36.39 -4.52
C TYR A 614 -13.67 37.82 -4.26
N GLY A 615 -13.74 38.24 -2.99
CA GLY A 615 -13.92 39.65 -2.64
C GLY A 615 -12.79 40.53 -3.17
N LEU A 616 -11.53 40.09 -3.05
CA LEU A 616 -10.38 40.83 -3.61
C LEU A 616 -10.42 40.90 -5.14
N VAL A 617 -10.85 39.85 -5.82
CA VAL A 617 -11.02 39.86 -7.28
C VAL A 617 -12.10 40.87 -7.68
N ASP A 618 -13.21 40.95 -6.95
CA ASP A 618 -14.26 41.95 -7.19
C ASP A 618 -13.74 43.37 -6.92
N ASP A 619 -13.13 43.59 -5.75
CA ASP A 619 -12.63 44.89 -5.32
C ASP A 619 -11.51 45.45 -6.22
N LEU A 620 -10.60 44.59 -6.70
CA LEU A 620 -9.40 45.01 -7.44
C LEU A 620 -9.54 44.88 -8.95
N LEU A 621 -10.36 43.94 -9.43
CA LEU A 621 -10.52 43.64 -10.86
C LEU A 621 -11.94 43.93 -11.40
N GLY A 622 -12.92 44.24 -10.55
CA GLY A 622 -14.32 44.46 -10.96
C GLY A 622 -15.03 43.19 -11.43
N VAL A 623 -14.51 42.00 -11.10
CA VAL A 623 -15.09 40.72 -11.53
C VAL A 623 -15.88 40.11 -10.37
N PRO A 624 -17.23 40.06 -10.47
CA PRO A 624 -18.06 39.57 -9.37
C PRO A 624 -17.88 38.07 -9.18
N ALA A 625 -18.16 37.58 -7.98
CA ALA A 625 -18.04 36.15 -7.63
C ALA A 625 -18.79 35.22 -8.61
N SER A 626 -19.92 35.64 -9.19
CA SER A 626 -20.66 34.88 -10.20
C SER A 626 -19.88 34.63 -11.50
N HIS A 627 -18.81 35.39 -11.75
CA HIS A 627 -17.92 35.29 -12.91
C HIS A 627 -16.56 34.68 -12.55
N ILE A 628 -16.43 34.10 -11.35
CA ILE A 628 -15.23 33.39 -10.91
C ILE A 628 -15.52 31.89 -10.88
N VAL A 629 -15.03 31.18 -11.89
CA VAL A 629 -15.21 29.74 -12.06
C VAL A 629 -14.06 28.99 -11.42
N ASN A 630 -14.34 28.25 -10.35
CA ASN A 630 -13.33 27.38 -9.76
C ASN A 630 -13.28 26.05 -10.52
N MET A 631 -12.08 25.56 -10.78
CA MET A 631 -11.81 24.22 -11.29
C MET A 631 -11.27 23.36 -10.16
N TYR A 632 -11.81 22.15 -10.01
CA TYR A 632 -11.24 21.09 -9.21
C TYR A 632 -10.63 20.06 -10.15
N GLY A 633 -9.33 19.90 -10.04
CA GLY A 633 -8.54 19.15 -10.99
C GLY A 633 -7.42 18.37 -10.32
N MET A 634 -7.13 17.19 -10.87
CA MET A 634 -5.98 16.39 -10.47
C MET A 634 -5.39 15.66 -11.66
N THR A 635 -4.14 15.20 -11.51
CA THR A 635 -3.40 14.56 -12.59
C THR A 635 -3.93 13.15 -12.87
N GLU A 636 -4.43 12.49 -11.84
CA GLU A 636 -4.96 11.13 -11.82
C GLU A 636 -6.34 11.01 -12.53
N HIS A 637 -6.92 12.14 -12.97
CA HIS A 637 -8.18 12.20 -13.70
C HIS A 637 -8.04 12.84 -15.08
N GLY A 638 -8.74 12.26 -16.06
CA GLY A 638 -8.88 12.83 -17.39
C GLY A 638 -9.91 13.96 -17.44
N THR A 639 -10.90 13.94 -16.55
CA THR A 639 -11.92 14.98 -16.40
C THR A 639 -11.54 16.00 -15.32
N GLN A 640 -11.62 17.29 -15.65
CA GLN A 640 -11.50 18.40 -14.69
C GLN A 640 -12.89 18.92 -14.35
N PHE A 641 -13.24 19.10 -13.08
CA PHE A 641 -14.60 19.49 -12.67
C PHE A 641 -14.69 21.00 -12.43
N LEU A 642 -15.69 21.68 -13.01
CA LEU A 642 -15.83 23.13 -12.90
C LEU A 642 -17.08 23.54 -12.12
N ASP A 643 -16.99 24.67 -11.41
CA ASP A 643 -18.16 25.30 -10.78
C ASP A 643 -19.17 25.73 -11.84
N ALA A 644 -20.47 25.59 -11.55
CA ALA A 644 -21.54 25.95 -12.45
C ALA A 644 -21.89 27.46 -12.48
N VAL A 645 -21.14 28.35 -11.82
CA VAL A 645 -21.61 29.72 -11.50
C VAL A 645 -22.02 30.57 -12.71
N LEU A 646 -21.37 30.40 -13.87
CA LEU A 646 -21.76 31.05 -15.13
C LEU A 646 -22.75 30.21 -15.96
N ARG A 647 -22.72 28.89 -15.80
CA ARG A 647 -23.51 27.94 -16.59
C ARG A 647 -24.94 27.78 -16.05
N ASP A 648 -25.09 27.75 -14.74
CA ASP A 648 -26.34 27.68 -13.97
C ASP A 648 -26.33 28.77 -12.89
N PRO A 649 -26.56 30.04 -13.27
CA PRO A 649 -26.57 31.15 -12.33
C PRO A 649 -27.79 31.06 -11.40
N ARG A 650 -27.55 31.09 -10.08
CA ARG A 650 -28.59 31.00 -9.04
C ARG A 650 -28.53 32.18 -8.08
N GLU A 651 -29.69 32.55 -7.53
CA GLU A 651 -29.83 33.55 -6.46
C GLU A 651 -30.53 32.93 -5.23
N PRO A 652 -29.88 32.87 -4.05
CA PRO A 652 -28.49 33.26 -3.77
C PRO A 652 -27.46 32.39 -4.51
N LEU A 653 -26.24 32.90 -4.70
CA LEU A 653 -25.16 32.19 -5.39
C LEU A 653 -24.84 30.87 -4.69
N VAL A 654 -25.00 29.75 -5.41
CA VAL A 654 -24.64 28.41 -4.95
C VAL A 654 -23.46 27.90 -5.77
N ARG A 655 -22.43 27.38 -5.10
CA ARG A 655 -21.24 26.81 -5.76
C ARG A 655 -21.22 25.30 -5.61
N TYR A 656 -21.13 24.60 -6.73
CA TYR A 656 -20.90 23.17 -6.79
C TYR A 656 -20.26 22.81 -8.13
N LYS A 657 -19.52 21.71 -8.11
CA LYS A 657 -18.90 21.09 -9.28
C LYS A 657 -19.94 20.26 -10.01
N THR A 658 -20.18 20.53 -11.28
CA THR A 658 -21.03 19.66 -12.10
C THR A 658 -20.27 18.39 -12.48
N VAL A 659 -20.98 17.28 -12.59
CA VAL A 659 -20.41 16.00 -13.05
C VAL A 659 -20.88 15.77 -14.48
N PRO A 660 -19.97 15.70 -15.48
CA PRO A 660 -20.38 15.51 -16.87
C PRO A 660 -20.92 14.08 -17.12
N PRO A 661 -21.63 13.84 -18.24
CA PRO A 661 -22.31 12.56 -18.49
C PRO A 661 -21.41 11.32 -18.49
N TRP A 662 -20.12 11.50 -18.82
CA TRP A 662 -19.09 10.45 -18.85
C TRP A 662 -18.38 10.22 -17.51
N ALA A 663 -18.81 10.86 -16.43
CA ALA A 663 -18.28 10.65 -15.09
C ALA A 663 -19.40 10.39 -14.07
N ARG A 664 -19.03 9.81 -12.93
CA ARG A 664 -19.85 9.72 -11.71
C ARG A 664 -19.00 10.11 -10.51
N THR A 665 -19.61 10.76 -9.53
CA THR A 665 -18.95 11.09 -8.26
C THR A 665 -19.79 10.58 -7.11
N LEU A 666 -19.17 9.85 -6.19
CA LEU A 666 -19.73 9.43 -4.92
C LEU A 666 -19.01 10.16 -3.79
N VAL A 667 -19.76 10.44 -2.72
CA VAL A 667 -19.17 10.82 -1.43
C VAL A 667 -19.23 9.58 -0.56
N VAL A 668 -18.08 9.09 -0.12
CA VAL A 668 -17.98 7.80 0.57
C VAL A 668 -17.40 7.94 1.97
N ASP A 669 -17.78 7.01 2.83
CA ASP A 669 -17.14 6.82 4.11
C ASP A 669 -15.67 6.41 3.91
N PRO A 670 -14.71 7.02 4.62
CA PRO A 670 -13.29 6.73 4.42
C PRO A 670 -12.93 5.29 4.76
N GLU A 671 -13.55 4.66 5.76
CA GLU A 671 -13.17 3.32 6.21
C GLU A 671 -13.92 2.22 5.45
N THR A 672 -15.20 2.43 5.15
CA THR A 672 -16.07 1.40 4.56
C THR A 672 -16.29 1.55 3.07
N LEU A 673 -15.95 2.71 2.49
CA LEU A 673 -16.23 3.11 1.10
C LEU A 673 -17.73 3.07 0.72
N VAL A 674 -18.61 2.99 1.72
CA VAL A 674 -20.06 3.06 1.53
C VAL A 674 -20.45 4.50 1.21
N GLU A 675 -21.31 4.68 0.21
CA GLU A 675 -21.84 6.00 -0.15
C GLU A 675 -22.57 6.63 1.03
N LYS A 676 -22.23 7.88 1.32
CA LYS A 676 -22.86 8.71 2.32
C LYS A 676 -24.15 9.35 1.77
N PRO A 677 -25.17 9.55 2.62
CA PRO A 677 -26.33 10.36 2.27
C PRO A 677 -25.95 11.76 1.75
N ARG A 678 -26.81 12.31 0.90
CA ARG A 678 -26.61 13.63 0.30
C ARG A 678 -26.48 14.72 1.37
N GLY A 679 -25.49 15.62 1.18
CA GLY A 679 -25.15 16.66 2.14
C GLY A 679 -24.24 16.21 3.29
N GLU A 680 -24.03 14.90 3.48
CA GLU A 680 -23.04 14.41 4.45
C GLU A 680 -21.62 14.53 3.90
N ARG A 681 -20.69 14.75 4.82
CA ARG A 681 -19.25 14.87 4.57
C ARG A 681 -18.62 13.48 4.39
N GLY A 682 -17.77 13.33 3.37
CA GLY A 682 -16.98 12.10 3.13
C GLY A 682 -15.91 12.30 2.05
N LEU A 683 -15.15 11.25 1.74
CA LEU A 683 -14.15 11.28 0.68
C LEU A 683 -14.82 11.32 -0.70
N LEU A 684 -14.23 12.07 -1.62
CA LEU A 684 -14.67 12.06 -3.02
C LEU A 684 -14.10 10.84 -3.74
N LEU A 685 -14.99 10.05 -4.33
CA LEU A 685 -14.68 8.91 -5.19
C LEU A 685 -15.26 9.18 -6.58
N HIS A 686 -14.38 9.25 -7.58
CA HIS A 686 -14.78 9.53 -8.95
C HIS A 686 -14.64 8.29 -9.83
N PHE A 687 -15.63 8.08 -10.70
CA PHE A 687 -15.60 7.11 -11.78
C PHE A 687 -15.55 7.90 -13.09
N ASP A 688 -14.43 7.86 -13.80
CA ASP A 688 -14.15 8.69 -14.97
C ASP A 688 -13.84 7.82 -16.19
N LEU A 689 -14.75 7.80 -17.17
CA LEU A 689 -14.55 7.03 -18.39
C LEU A 689 -13.41 7.59 -19.25
N ILE A 690 -12.98 8.84 -19.03
CA ILE A 690 -11.83 9.43 -19.73
C ILE A 690 -10.52 8.75 -19.34
N ASN A 691 -10.44 8.11 -18.17
CA ASN A 691 -9.28 7.33 -17.71
C ASN A 691 -9.14 5.97 -18.43
N ARG A 692 -9.45 5.93 -19.74
CA ARG A 692 -9.50 4.72 -20.57
C ARG A 692 -8.23 3.85 -20.46
N ALA A 693 -7.06 4.50 -20.50
CA ALA A 693 -5.76 3.84 -20.49
C ALA A 693 -5.14 3.70 -19.08
N SER A 694 -5.90 3.97 -18.02
CA SER A 694 -5.45 3.85 -16.62
C SER A 694 -6.50 3.11 -15.79
N VAL A 695 -6.96 3.69 -14.67
CA VAL A 695 -8.03 3.15 -13.81
C VAL A 695 -9.19 4.12 -13.75
N LEU A 696 -10.40 3.63 -13.99
CA LEU A 696 -11.59 4.49 -14.09
C LEU A 696 -12.12 4.94 -12.72
N ALA A 697 -11.92 4.14 -11.66
CA ALA A 697 -12.38 4.44 -10.31
C ALA A 697 -11.22 4.94 -9.43
N VAL A 698 -11.25 6.22 -9.06
CA VAL A 698 -10.18 6.87 -8.28
C VAL A 698 -10.73 7.46 -6.99
N LEU A 699 -10.20 7.00 -5.86
CA LEU A 699 -10.48 7.54 -4.54
C LEU A 699 -9.53 8.70 -4.24
N THR A 700 -10.08 9.88 -4.01
CA THR A 700 -9.28 11.07 -3.72
C THR A 700 -8.92 11.15 -2.24
N GLU A 701 -8.00 12.05 -1.90
CA GLU A 701 -7.74 12.49 -0.52
C GLU A 701 -8.48 13.80 -0.20
N ASP A 702 -9.47 14.18 -1.03
CA ASP A 702 -10.26 15.39 -0.85
C ASP A 702 -11.62 15.02 -0.27
N VAL A 703 -12.05 15.84 0.69
CA VAL A 703 -13.31 15.68 1.41
C VAL A 703 -14.35 16.62 0.80
N GLY A 704 -15.55 16.11 0.59
CA GLY A 704 -16.66 16.86 0.04
C GLY A 704 -18.02 16.39 0.54
N HIS A 705 -19.07 16.99 0.00
CA HIS A 705 -20.44 16.50 0.14
C HIS A 705 -21.17 16.61 -1.21
N ALA A 706 -22.21 15.80 -1.40
CA ALA A 706 -23.02 15.87 -2.62
C ALA A 706 -23.98 17.08 -2.56
N LEU A 707 -23.98 17.92 -3.59
CA LEU A 707 -24.81 19.11 -3.71
C LEU A 707 -25.32 19.25 -5.15
N GLY A 708 -26.64 19.34 -5.34
CA GLY A 708 -27.21 19.30 -6.70
C GLY A 708 -26.96 17.95 -7.39
N ASP A 709 -26.83 17.94 -8.70
CA ASP A 709 -26.31 16.80 -9.47
C ASP A 709 -24.78 16.68 -9.39
N GLY A 710 -24.15 17.39 -8.45
CA GLY A 710 -22.71 17.51 -8.32
C GLY A 710 -22.21 17.42 -6.88
N PHE A 711 -21.10 18.09 -6.60
CA PHE A 711 -20.45 18.06 -5.29
C PHE A 711 -19.75 19.37 -4.93
N GLU A 712 -19.55 19.60 -3.64
CA GLU A 712 -18.69 20.67 -3.12
C GLU A 712 -17.42 20.07 -2.50
N VAL A 713 -16.27 20.68 -2.75
CA VAL A 713 -14.98 20.32 -2.14
C VAL A 713 -14.77 21.17 -0.89
N LEU A 714 -14.61 20.52 0.25
CA LEU A 714 -14.46 21.16 1.57
C LEU A 714 -12.99 21.27 2.01
N GLY A 715 -12.09 20.49 1.42
CA GLY A 715 -10.66 20.50 1.75
C GLY A 715 -10.03 19.12 1.65
N ARG A 716 -8.82 18.96 2.21
CA ARG A 716 -8.10 17.69 2.27
C ARG A 716 -8.55 16.85 3.47
N ALA A 717 -8.46 15.54 3.33
CA ALA A 717 -8.67 14.57 4.40
C ALA A 717 -7.61 14.74 5.50
N GLU A 718 -8.04 14.72 6.76
CA GLU A 718 -7.19 14.78 7.95
C GLU A 718 -7.66 13.74 8.98
N GLY A 719 -6.75 13.25 9.82
CA GLY A 719 -7.10 12.29 10.88
C GLY A 719 -7.70 10.98 10.35
N SER A 720 -8.92 10.63 10.80
CA SER A 720 -9.63 9.40 10.39
C SER A 720 -9.95 9.36 8.90
N ASP A 721 -10.20 10.51 8.26
CA ASP A 721 -10.52 10.58 6.84
C ASP A 721 -9.32 10.14 5.98
N ALA A 722 -8.10 10.49 6.40
CA ALA A 722 -6.86 10.12 5.70
C ALA A 722 -6.53 8.61 5.82
N ARG A 723 -7.03 7.95 6.88
CA ARG A 723 -6.82 6.52 7.12
C ARG A 723 -7.42 5.66 6.02
N GLY A 724 -8.57 6.06 5.48
CA GLY A 724 -9.24 5.39 4.37
C GLY A 724 -8.41 5.33 3.09
N CYS A 725 -7.83 6.47 2.73
CA CYS A 725 -6.90 6.56 1.59
C CYS A 725 -5.64 5.72 1.80
N SER A 726 -5.12 5.68 3.04
CA SER A 726 -3.96 4.83 3.39
C SER A 726 -4.27 3.34 3.28
N ILE A 727 -5.44 2.88 3.72
CA ILE A 727 -5.85 1.46 3.61
C ILE A 727 -5.92 1.05 2.12
N ALA A 728 -6.60 1.85 1.31
CA ALA A 728 -6.69 1.57 -0.12
C ALA A 728 -5.31 1.60 -0.83
N LEU A 729 -4.36 2.38 -0.29
CA LEU A 729 -3.01 2.52 -0.84
C LEU A 729 -2.15 1.34 -0.44
N ASP A 730 -2.19 0.96 0.84
CA ASP A 730 -1.51 -0.21 1.36
C ASP A 730 -1.96 -1.46 0.59
N GLU A 731 -3.27 -1.61 0.32
CA GLU A 731 -3.80 -2.69 -0.51
C GLU A 731 -3.22 -2.70 -1.94
N LEU A 732 -3.08 -1.53 -2.58
CA LEU A 732 -2.48 -1.41 -3.91
C LEU A 732 -0.97 -1.74 -3.87
N ILE A 733 -0.23 -1.18 -2.92
CA ILE A 733 1.21 -1.42 -2.77
C ILE A 733 1.45 -2.91 -2.50
N GLU A 734 0.65 -3.52 -1.62
CA GLU A 734 0.72 -4.95 -1.37
C GLU A 734 0.36 -5.76 -2.62
N ALA A 735 -0.60 -5.31 -3.43
CA ALA A 735 -0.97 -5.96 -4.68
C ALA A 735 0.15 -5.91 -5.73
N GLN A 736 1.03 -4.91 -5.69
CA GLN A 736 2.18 -4.84 -6.59
C GLN A 736 3.33 -5.78 -6.24
N ARG A 737 3.50 -6.13 -4.97
CA ARG A 737 4.61 -6.93 -4.45
C ARG A 737 4.45 -8.46 -4.64
N VAL A 738 3.68 -8.89 -5.64
CA VAL A 738 3.36 -10.31 -5.95
C VAL A 738 3.84 -10.70 -7.34
#